data_AF-A0A2I0PJB8-F1
#
_entry.id   AF-A0A2I0PJB8-F1
#
_cell.length_a   1.000
_cell.length_b   1.000
_cell.length_c   1.000
_cell.angle_alpha   90.00
_cell.angle_beta   90.00
_cell.angle_gamma   90.00
#
_symmetry.space_group_name_H-M   'P 1'
#
loop_
_entity.id
_entity.type
_entity.pdbx_description
1 polymer ?
#
loop_
_entity_poly.entity_id
_entity_poly.type
_entity_poly.pdbx_seq_one_letter_code
_entity_poly.pdbx_strand_id
1 'polypeptide(L)'
;MKDELIIDYTDDLLLKFKVAKEIKVQDIIVDIFGEKKSFDVIKKDEYYTFNLPNSVFKEGKTGIISFFFSFINKKGQQELTNFAKFKRFRILSSPVKKIADNYIITHQTNNRNFILVVSPNLKDYKLNIDNDLSSINYQGQIVTLSGKLMTYLLPVKKLEMGLEGREFSKFIFPVNYKKIGKYHDTFNLTSELVIDSKIKDDVYDFFIYIHIDGFPEPVKMRFGKTRFIKRRGMKDHVLKYDKETLFISPYLTFSGTNISLRIERIDNNILQSIKHVKPDKNKEIWVIGERPYKAQDTGKAFFEYVRKNHPEKDAYYIIDFDSPEYENVKHLGNVINFKTKEHFETCLKATHFFGSHHIDYLYPLRNKEFLSKIKAKKIFLQHGVLGVKNLNKIYLNQKEQFDTDIFIVSTEREKQIVMEDLEFPEEQVKLTGLSRFDSLFANDLKLKKQVLIIPTWRDWLQNIDLFLESEYFKKYQNLISNKTFLDHCKENEIEIVFYLHPNMQQYSSFFSNHDVKMVLQGEIDVQKLIKESRVMITDYSSVAFDFAFLDKPVIYYQFDQERFLGKEGSHLDLERELPGDIVSNEEDLIKKFQDITQNNFQISSENQKRVNKLLKYKDAKNCERIYNAAQNYKVKLSIAQKIRSAEKYRKGYNFFRRSNFYFPTMKVLYKIFKILPLKERYVFESGVGVQYSDSPRVIYEKLLKIKPDAECIWSYDKTSFIHPLTTKVVKRLSPEYYYYLATSKYWVNNQNFPTYLSKRKKTSYLQTWHGTPLKKMLFDLKEIYGREKGYIKRVEKAKNQWNYLISQNSYATKHFRTAFRYDGPILEEGYPRNDILVNNPEKDLIISKIRNNYSIPSSKKIILYAPTFRDTKKVENKFESDIKIDFAEFNKRFGEEYVLLMRMHVTMNSNIEIPEEYKKSVINVSAYPDIQDLFLMTDILITDYSSVMFDYAVLERPILFYAYDLEEYQNDIRGSYLDYEKEVPGAIVKNQKDLFESIDNIEDIEIKYKSKLSNFKQKYAPLDDGNAAKRIVEKVLLD
;
A
#
# COMPACT_ATOMS: atom_id res chain seq x y z
N MET A 1 7.83 -14.27 42.23
CA MET A 1 6.38 -14.16 41.96
C MET A 1 5.80 -13.05 42.83
N LYS A 2 5.84 -11.76 42.45
CA LYS A 2 5.20 -10.71 43.29
C LYS A 2 4.53 -9.56 42.54
N ASP A 3 4.64 -9.41 41.22
CA ASP A 3 3.96 -8.32 40.51
C ASP A 3 2.61 -8.78 39.94
N GLU A 4 1.51 -8.35 40.57
CA GLU A 4 0.13 -8.62 40.18
C GLU A 4 -0.69 -7.33 40.20
N LEU A 5 -1.51 -7.11 39.17
CA LEU A 5 -2.52 -6.06 39.09
C LEU A 5 -3.91 -6.71 39.05
N ILE A 6 -4.78 -6.25 39.96
CA ILE A 6 -6.18 -6.62 40.10
C ILE A 6 -7.02 -5.37 39.79
N ILE A 7 -7.95 -5.48 38.84
CA ILE A 7 -8.86 -4.40 38.43
C ILE A 7 -10.28 -4.77 38.82
N ASP A 8 -11.01 -3.82 39.41
CA ASP A 8 -12.42 -3.98 39.76
C ASP A 8 -13.25 -2.72 39.47
N TYR A 9 -14.48 -2.91 39.02
CA TYR A 9 -15.41 -1.94 38.46
C TYR A 9 -16.73 -1.92 39.24
N THR A 10 -16.71 -1.96 40.58
CA THR A 10 -17.94 -2.02 41.40
C THR A 10 -18.72 -0.70 41.34
N ASP A 11 -18.11 0.42 41.74
CA ASP A 11 -18.67 1.77 41.62
C ASP A 11 -17.70 2.65 40.86
N ASP A 12 -16.59 3.06 41.47
CA ASP A 12 -15.43 3.65 40.79
C ASP A 12 -14.48 2.57 40.23
N LEU A 13 -13.46 2.97 39.47
CA LEU A 13 -12.41 2.05 39.03
C LEU A 13 -11.39 1.84 40.15
N LEU A 14 -11.38 0.64 40.71
CA LEU A 14 -10.46 0.22 41.75
C LEU A 14 -9.30 -0.58 41.17
N LEU A 15 -8.07 -0.08 41.34
CA LEU A 15 -6.85 -0.81 41.02
C LEU A 15 -6.17 -1.27 42.32
N LYS A 16 -5.98 -2.58 42.47
CA LYS A 16 -5.18 -3.19 43.54
C LYS A 16 -3.95 -3.82 42.94
N PHE A 17 -2.76 -3.43 43.37
CA PHE A 17 -1.53 -3.96 42.78
C PHE A 17 -0.44 -4.18 43.82
N LYS A 18 0.45 -5.11 43.49
CA LYS A 18 1.58 -5.49 44.32
C LYS A 18 2.86 -5.25 43.57
N VAL A 19 3.77 -4.50 44.17
CA VAL A 19 5.13 -4.28 43.66
C VAL A 19 6.15 -5.03 44.52
N ALA A 20 7.38 -5.23 44.02
CA ALA A 20 8.46 -5.84 44.79
C ALA A 20 8.66 -5.13 46.15
N LYS A 21 9.01 -5.90 47.20
CA LYS A 21 9.10 -5.44 48.61
C LYS A 21 9.99 -4.20 48.83
N GLU A 22 10.89 -3.89 47.90
CA GLU A 22 11.87 -2.80 48.00
C GLU A 22 11.40 -1.47 47.38
N ILE A 23 10.19 -1.40 46.80
CA ILE A 23 9.67 -0.19 46.15
C ILE A 23 8.54 0.40 46.99
N LYS A 24 8.70 1.67 47.43
CA LYS A 24 7.64 2.45 48.07
C LYS A 24 7.01 3.37 47.03
N VAL A 25 5.79 3.05 46.61
CA VAL A 25 4.98 3.91 45.74
C VAL A 25 4.44 5.09 46.57
N GLN A 26 4.59 6.31 46.07
CA GLN A 26 4.10 7.53 46.73
C GLN A 26 2.69 7.89 46.24
N ASP A 27 2.53 7.97 44.92
CA ASP A 27 1.33 8.39 44.22
C ASP A 27 1.23 7.69 42.86
N ILE A 28 0.02 7.69 42.29
CA ILE A 28 -0.23 7.25 40.92
C ILE A 28 -0.51 8.48 40.07
N ILE A 29 0.26 8.65 39.01
CA ILE A 29 -0.04 9.64 37.99
C ILE A 29 -0.92 8.96 36.93
N VAL A 30 -2.12 9.48 36.74
CA VAL A 30 -3.03 9.06 35.69
C VAL A 30 -3.03 10.14 34.62
N ASP A 31 -2.67 9.74 33.40
CA ASP A 31 -2.79 10.58 32.22
C ASP A 31 -4.19 10.36 31.65
N ILE A 32 -5.05 11.37 31.84
CA ILE A 32 -6.44 11.38 31.43
C ILE A 32 -6.53 12.26 30.18
N PHE A 33 -6.59 11.64 29.00
CA PHE A 33 -6.72 12.35 27.73
C PHE A 33 -5.62 13.40 27.49
N GLY A 34 -4.39 13.15 27.94
CA GLY A 34 -3.24 14.05 27.82
C GLY A 34 -2.97 14.88 29.08
N GLU A 35 -3.91 14.93 30.03
CA GLU A 35 -3.73 15.63 31.30
C GLU A 35 -3.25 14.69 32.41
N LYS A 36 -2.04 14.92 32.93
CA LYS A 36 -1.50 14.16 34.07
C LYS A 36 -2.06 14.68 35.38
N LYS A 37 -2.78 13.82 36.11
CA LYS A 37 -3.29 14.08 37.46
C LYS A 37 -2.67 13.08 38.44
N SER A 38 -2.16 13.58 39.56
CA SER A 38 -1.63 12.73 40.63
C SER A 38 -2.75 12.34 41.60
N PHE A 39 -2.71 11.10 42.05
CA PHE A 39 -3.67 10.53 42.99
C PHE A 39 -2.95 9.73 44.08
N ASP A 40 -3.44 9.86 45.30
CA ASP A 40 -2.92 9.13 46.45
C ASP A 40 -3.18 7.63 46.36
N VAL A 41 -2.24 6.84 46.89
CA VAL A 41 -2.34 5.38 46.96
C VAL A 41 -2.33 4.92 48.40
N ILE A 42 -3.30 4.08 48.75
CA ILE A 42 -3.41 3.51 50.09
C ILE A 42 -2.72 2.15 50.10
N LYS A 43 -1.68 2.00 50.91
CA LYS A 43 -1.05 0.70 51.14
C LYS A 43 -1.79 -0.05 52.25
N LYS A 44 -2.32 -1.23 51.92
CA LYS A 44 -2.94 -2.16 52.89
C LYS A 44 -2.33 -3.55 52.68
N ASP A 45 -1.71 -4.09 53.73
CA ASP A 45 -0.93 -5.34 53.69
C ASP A 45 0.17 -5.34 52.60
N GLU A 46 0.17 -6.34 51.71
CA GLU A 46 1.09 -6.44 50.57
C GLU A 46 0.59 -5.71 49.30
N TYR A 47 -0.57 -5.02 49.32
CA TYR A 47 -1.15 -4.36 48.16
C TYR A 47 -1.22 -2.83 48.31
N TYR A 48 -1.05 -2.14 47.19
CA TYR A 48 -1.40 -0.74 47.00
C TYR A 48 -2.78 -0.69 46.34
N THR A 49 -3.64 0.18 46.85
CA THR A 49 -5.00 0.38 46.33
C THR A 49 -5.17 1.81 45.88
N PHE A 50 -5.71 1.97 44.68
CA PHE A 50 -6.00 3.25 44.04
C PHE A 50 -7.43 3.22 43.51
N ASN A 51 -8.13 4.35 43.66
CA ASN A 51 -9.49 4.50 43.17
C ASN A 51 -9.58 5.69 42.21
N LEU A 52 -10.01 5.46 40.97
CA LEU A 52 -10.24 6.52 39.98
C LEU A 52 -11.76 6.82 39.92
N PRO A 53 -12.19 8.05 40.30
CA PRO A 53 -13.60 8.39 40.35
C PRO A 53 -14.28 8.32 38.99
N ASN A 54 -15.53 7.86 38.95
CA ASN A 54 -16.28 7.79 37.69
C ASN A 54 -16.51 9.14 37.02
N SER A 55 -16.44 10.25 37.76
CA SER A 55 -16.56 11.62 37.22
C SER A 55 -15.54 11.90 36.12
N VAL A 56 -14.38 11.24 36.15
CA VAL A 56 -13.33 11.34 35.14
C VAL A 56 -13.80 10.90 33.74
N PHE A 57 -14.82 10.06 33.66
CA PHE A 57 -15.29 9.48 32.40
C PHE A 57 -16.56 10.14 31.82
N LYS A 58 -17.11 11.16 32.50
CA LYS A 58 -18.45 11.73 32.20
C LYS A 58 -18.49 12.77 31.07
N GLU A 59 -17.35 13.25 30.56
CA GLU A 59 -17.31 14.40 29.62
C GLU A 59 -17.56 14.06 28.14
N GLY A 60 -18.00 12.85 27.77
CA GLY A 60 -18.17 12.48 26.36
C GLY A 60 -16.87 12.40 25.54
N LYS A 61 -15.71 12.62 26.17
CA LYS A 61 -14.39 12.54 25.55
C LYS A 61 -14.02 11.08 25.28
N THR A 62 -13.66 10.79 24.02
CA THR A 62 -13.08 9.51 23.60
C THR A 62 -11.57 9.59 23.72
N GLY A 63 -10.91 8.57 24.24
CA GLY A 63 -9.45 8.56 24.31
C GLY A 63 -8.87 7.48 25.19
N ILE A 64 -7.56 7.55 25.40
CA ILE A 64 -6.80 6.59 26.19
C ILE A 64 -6.43 7.20 27.54
N ILE A 65 -6.62 6.44 28.61
CA ILE A 65 -6.15 6.78 29.94
C ILE A 65 -5.00 5.85 30.31
N SER A 66 -3.84 6.44 30.63
CA SER A 66 -2.61 5.72 30.96
C SER A 66 -2.23 5.90 32.41
N PHE A 67 -1.56 4.89 32.99
CA PHE A 67 -1.22 4.87 34.41
C PHE A 67 0.30 4.79 34.61
N PHE A 68 0.81 5.59 35.54
CA PHE A 68 2.21 5.67 35.92
C PHE A 68 2.34 5.62 37.45
N PHE A 69 3.38 4.98 37.96
CA PHE A 69 3.74 5.06 39.38
C PHE A 69 4.87 6.06 39.56
N SER A 70 4.76 6.89 40.59
CA SER A 70 5.90 7.60 41.13
C SER A 70 6.40 6.88 42.39
N PHE A 71 7.71 6.63 42.43
CA PHE A 71 8.37 5.97 43.55
C PHE A 71 9.71 6.62 43.85
N ILE A 72 10.16 6.49 45.10
CA ILE A 72 11.50 6.93 45.49
C ILE A 72 12.48 5.77 45.27
N ASN A 73 13.49 5.98 44.44
CA ASN A 73 14.56 5.01 44.22
C ASN A 73 15.51 4.94 45.45
N LYS A 74 16.45 3.98 45.47
CA LYS A 74 17.40 3.80 46.59
C LYS A 74 18.31 5.02 46.84
N LYS A 75 18.35 6.00 45.92
CA LYS A 75 19.12 7.25 46.01
C LYS A 75 18.28 8.45 46.48
N GLY A 76 17.02 8.25 46.85
CA GLY A 76 16.15 9.34 47.31
C GLY A 76 15.53 10.18 46.20
N GLN A 77 15.68 9.78 44.92
CA GLN A 77 15.11 10.51 43.77
C GLN A 77 13.75 9.93 43.38
N GLN A 78 12.82 10.82 43.03
CA GLN A 78 11.51 10.45 42.51
C GLN A 78 11.65 10.00 41.05
N GLU A 79 11.25 8.77 40.75
CA GLU A 79 11.21 8.20 39.40
C GLU A 79 9.79 7.85 39.00
N LEU A 80 9.48 8.09 37.71
CA LEU A 80 8.22 7.73 37.08
C LEU A 80 8.39 6.50 36.21
N THR A 81 7.52 5.52 36.37
CA THR A 81 7.50 4.31 35.54
C THR A 81 6.08 3.94 35.14
N ASN A 82 5.92 3.51 33.88
CA ASN A 82 4.63 3.05 33.37
C ASN A 82 4.15 1.81 34.15
N PHE A 83 2.84 1.59 34.16
CA PHE A 83 2.17 0.34 34.58
C PHE A 83 2.51 -0.90 33.71
N ALA A 84 3.73 -0.96 33.16
CA ALA A 84 4.15 -1.79 32.03
C ALA A 84 4.66 -3.20 32.38
N LYS A 85 4.87 -3.52 33.66
CA LYS A 85 5.72 -4.66 34.06
C LYS A 85 5.09 -5.66 35.01
N PHE A 86 3.77 -5.61 35.23
CA PHE A 86 3.11 -6.65 36.00
C PHE A 86 3.18 -8.00 35.27
N LYS A 87 3.58 -9.05 36.00
CA LYS A 87 3.64 -10.41 35.45
C LYS A 87 2.26 -11.06 35.39
N ARG A 88 1.30 -10.56 36.17
CA ARG A 88 -0.07 -11.06 36.26
C ARG A 88 -1.07 -9.90 36.22
N PHE A 89 -2.10 -10.06 35.40
CA PHE A 89 -3.24 -9.15 35.31
C PHE A 89 -4.51 -9.96 35.58
N ARG A 90 -5.37 -9.47 36.48
CA ARG A 90 -6.65 -10.09 36.80
C ARG A 90 -7.72 -8.99 36.83
N ILE A 91 -8.82 -9.20 36.12
CA ILE A 91 -10.00 -8.35 36.22
C ILE A 91 -11.03 -9.17 36.99
N LEU A 92 -11.54 -8.64 38.10
CA LEU A 92 -12.50 -9.34 38.96
C LEU A 92 -13.95 -9.19 38.48
N SER A 93 -14.22 -8.12 37.72
CA SER A 93 -15.51 -7.77 37.12
C SER A 93 -15.39 -7.69 35.58
N SER A 94 -16.40 -7.16 34.88
CA SER A 94 -16.34 -7.01 33.42
C SER A 94 -15.18 -6.07 33.00
N PRO A 95 -14.44 -6.40 31.93
CA PRO A 95 -13.43 -5.49 31.37
C PRO A 95 -14.04 -4.25 30.72
N VAL A 96 -15.37 -4.21 30.56
CA VAL A 96 -16.13 -3.11 29.97
C VAL A 96 -17.19 -2.63 30.93
N LYS A 97 -17.11 -1.36 31.32
CA LYS A 97 -18.16 -0.70 32.11
C LYS A 97 -18.77 0.43 31.30
N LYS A 98 -20.11 0.50 31.22
CA LYS A 98 -20.80 1.67 30.69
C LYS A 98 -20.93 2.71 31.81
N ILE A 99 -20.46 3.92 31.56
CA ILE A 99 -20.56 5.07 32.46
C ILE A 99 -21.06 6.26 31.65
N ALA A 100 -22.26 6.75 31.97
CA ALA A 100 -22.99 7.72 31.15
C ALA A 100 -23.09 7.22 29.68
N ASP A 101 -22.70 8.05 28.71
CA ASP A 101 -22.72 7.72 27.28
C ASP A 101 -21.46 6.97 26.80
N ASN A 102 -20.48 6.74 27.67
CA ASN A 102 -19.20 6.12 27.32
C ASN A 102 -19.08 4.67 27.84
N TYR A 103 -18.33 3.87 27.10
CA TYR A 103 -17.80 2.59 27.51
C TYR A 103 -16.34 2.71 27.90
N ILE A 104 -16.01 2.19 29.08
CA ILE A 104 -14.65 2.14 29.62
C ILE A 104 -14.14 0.72 29.44
N ILE A 105 -13.15 0.57 28.59
CA ILE A 105 -12.61 -0.72 28.16
C ILE A 105 -11.21 -0.87 28.70
N THR A 106 -11.01 -1.93 29.47
CA THR A 106 -9.66 -2.33 29.91
C THR A 106 -8.89 -2.91 28.72
N HIS A 107 -7.74 -2.32 28.38
CA HIS A 107 -6.87 -2.79 27.31
C HIS A 107 -5.44 -3.04 27.80
N GLN A 108 -4.79 -4.02 27.18
CA GLN A 108 -3.35 -4.23 27.30
C GLN A 108 -2.68 -4.07 25.94
N THR A 109 -1.77 -3.11 25.88
CA THR A 109 -0.97 -2.84 24.67
C THR A 109 0.01 -3.99 24.38
N ASN A 110 0.57 -4.03 23.17
CA ASN A 110 1.59 -5.03 22.77
C ASN A 110 2.82 -5.04 23.70
N ASN A 111 3.16 -3.90 24.30
CA ASN A 111 4.25 -3.75 25.26
C ASN A 111 3.85 -4.11 26.70
N ARG A 112 2.64 -4.69 26.89
CA ARG A 112 2.03 -5.10 28.17
C ARG A 112 1.59 -3.98 29.10
N ASN A 113 1.51 -2.73 28.63
CA ASN A 113 0.97 -1.61 29.41
C ASN A 113 -0.54 -1.77 29.60
N PHE A 114 -1.01 -1.54 30.82
CA PHE A 114 -2.42 -1.35 31.13
C PHE A 114 -2.85 0.07 30.78
N ILE A 115 -3.91 0.17 29.99
CA ILE A 115 -4.59 1.42 29.64
C ILE A 115 -6.10 1.21 29.75
N LEU A 116 -6.85 2.30 29.90
CA LEU A 116 -8.28 2.30 29.63
C LEU A 116 -8.53 2.99 28.31
N VAL A 117 -9.44 2.42 27.53
CA VAL A 117 -9.99 3.07 26.34
C VAL A 117 -11.39 3.54 26.70
N VAL A 118 -11.63 4.83 26.59
CA VAL A 118 -12.94 5.46 26.77
C VAL A 118 -13.51 5.71 25.39
N SER A 119 -14.68 5.16 25.09
CA SER A 119 -15.34 5.35 23.79
C SER A 119 -16.86 5.27 23.91
N PRO A 120 -17.63 6.12 23.20
CA PRO A 120 -19.08 6.02 23.14
C PRO A 120 -19.57 4.80 22.35
N ASN A 121 -18.70 4.17 21.55
CA ASN A 121 -19.06 3.05 20.69
C ASN A 121 -18.07 1.87 20.82
N LEU A 122 -18.54 0.76 21.39
CA LEU A 122 -17.77 -0.47 21.52
C LEU A 122 -17.41 -1.13 20.18
N LYS A 123 -18.12 -0.84 19.08
CA LYS A 123 -17.89 -1.47 17.78
C LYS A 123 -16.57 -1.04 17.13
N ASP A 124 -16.06 0.15 17.48
CA ASP A 124 -14.83 0.71 16.92
C ASP A 124 -13.57 0.19 17.62
N TYR A 125 -13.74 -0.49 18.76
CA TYR A 125 -12.64 -1.07 19.52
C TYR A 125 -12.17 -2.38 18.88
N LYS A 126 -10.98 -2.32 18.27
CA LYS A 126 -10.34 -3.50 17.69
C LYS A 126 -9.78 -4.42 18.78
N LEU A 127 -10.52 -5.49 19.05
CA LEU A 127 -10.07 -6.52 19.97
C LEU A 127 -8.85 -7.25 19.39
N ASN A 128 -7.80 -7.37 20.20
CA ASN A 128 -6.67 -8.24 19.89
C ASN A 128 -7.16 -9.68 20.04
N ILE A 129 -7.48 -10.30 18.91
CA ILE A 129 -7.95 -11.69 18.86
C ILE A 129 -7.27 -12.34 17.67
N ASP A 130 -6.59 -13.46 17.93
CA ASP A 130 -6.00 -14.27 16.88
C ASP A 130 -6.75 -15.61 16.77
N ASN A 131 -6.88 -16.11 15.55
CA ASN A 131 -7.55 -17.38 15.28
C ASN A 131 -6.83 -18.18 14.20
N ASP A 132 -6.84 -19.49 14.38
CA ASP A 132 -6.29 -20.45 13.41
C ASP A 132 -7.25 -21.64 13.29
N LEU A 133 -7.76 -21.85 12.08
CA LEU A 133 -8.54 -23.03 11.73
C LEU A 133 -7.58 -24.21 11.51
N SER A 134 -7.65 -25.16 12.44
CA SER A 134 -6.75 -26.31 12.51
C SER A 134 -7.16 -27.44 11.58
N SER A 135 -8.46 -27.71 11.42
CA SER A 135 -8.99 -28.76 10.52
C SER A 135 -10.47 -28.53 10.19
N ILE A 136 -10.88 -29.06 9.05
CA ILE A 136 -12.28 -29.24 8.64
C ILE A 136 -12.41 -30.73 8.32
N ASN A 137 -13.26 -31.44 9.04
CA ASN A 137 -13.52 -32.86 8.82
C ASN A 137 -14.97 -33.06 8.40
N TYR A 138 -15.20 -34.03 7.52
CA TYR A 138 -16.52 -34.33 6.99
C TYR A 138 -16.88 -35.78 7.33
N GLN A 139 -18.05 -36.00 7.92
CA GLN A 139 -18.60 -37.33 8.20
C GLN A 139 -20.09 -37.35 7.86
N GLY A 140 -20.44 -37.89 6.69
CA GLY A 140 -21.79 -37.75 6.16
C GLY A 140 -22.18 -36.28 6.09
N GLN A 141 -23.36 -35.93 6.60
CA GLN A 141 -23.88 -34.56 6.62
C GLN A 141 -23.19 -33.66 7.66
N ILE A 142 -22.33 -34.20 8.54
CA ILE A 142 -21.70 -33.45 9.62
C ILE A 142 -20.36 -32.89 9.17
N VAL A 143 -20.19 -31.57 9.35
CA VAL A 143 -18.93 -30.85 9.17
C VAL A 143 -18.40 -30.42 10.54
N THR A 144 -17.26 -30.98 10.93
CA THR A 144 -16.58 -30.64 12.18
C THR A 144 -15.47 -29.64 11.91
N LEU A 145 -15.59 -28.45 12.49
CA LEU A 145 -14.58 -27.40 12.46
C LEU A 145 -13.78 -27.45 13.76
N SER A 146 -12.45 -27.50 13.66
CA SER A 146 -11.58 -27.41 14.84
C SER A 146 -10.54 -26.33 14.67
N GLY A 147 -10.28 -25.56 15.73
CA GLY A 147 -9.31 -24.48 15.67
C GLY A 147 -8.92 -23.94 17.03
N LYS A 148 -8.18 -22.83 17.00
CA LYS A 148 -7.74 -22.11 18.19
C LYS A 148 -8.20 -20.67 18.12
N LEU A 149 -8.61 -20.14 19.27
CA LEU A 149 -8.90 -18.74 19.49
C LEU A 149 -8.03 -18.25 20.65
N MET A 150 -7.31 -17.15 20.45
CA MET A 150 -6.53 -16.49 21.50
C MET A 150 -7.13 -15.12 21.75
N THR A 151 -7.67 -14.89 22.94
CA THR A 151 -8.12 -13.58 23.40
C THR A 151 -7.17 -13.03 24.46
N TYR A 152 -6.97 -11.71 24.44
CA TYR A 152 -6.10 -11.00 25.37
C TYR A 152 -6.97 -10.17 26.33
N LEU A 153 -7.09 -10.62 27.59
CA LEU A 153 -7.84 -9.94 28.68
C LEU A 153 -9.37 -9.82 28.48
N LEU A 154 -9.99 -10.74 27.74
CA LEU A 154 -11.43 -10.74 27.50
C LEU A 154 -12.05 -11.99 28.13
N PRO A 155 -12.86 -11.87 29.21
CA PRO A 155 -13.59 -12.99 29.77
C PRO A 155 -14.73 -13.36 28.81
N VAL A 156 -14.48 -14.40 28.03
CA VAL A 156 -15.44 -14.96 27.09
C VAL A 156 -16.54 -15.68 27.88
N LYS A 157 -17.76 -15.18 27.83
CA LYS A 157 -18.96 -15.82 28.42
C LYS A 157 -19.43 -16.99 27.58
N LYS A 158 -19.49 -16.79 26.26
CA LYS A 158 -20.02 -17.75 25.30
C LYS A 158 -19.33 -17.58 23.95
N LEU A 159 -19.09 -18.70 23.27
CA LEU A 159 -18.64 -18.73 21.89
C LEU A 159 -19.70 -19.41 21.04
N GLU A 160 -19.97 -18.82 19.88
CA GLU A 160 -20.82 -19.42 18.85
C GLU A 160 -20.09 -19.36 17.51
N MET A 161 -20.36 -20.32 16.65
CA MET A 161 -19.81 -20.33 15.29
C MET A 161 -20.92 -19.97 14.31
N GLY A 162 -20.56 -19.14 13.34
CA GLY A 162 -21.43 -18.67 12.27
C GLY A 162 -21.02 -19.26 10.95
N LEU A 163 -22.00 -19.66 10.16
CA LEU A 163 -21.85 -19.93 8.74
C LEU A 163 -22.76 -18.94 8.00
N GLU A 164 -22.17 -17.96 7.34
CA GLU A 164 -22.90 -16.93 6.62
C GLU A 164 -22.65 -17.04 5.11
N GLY A 165 -23.70 -17.26 4.34
CA GLY A 165 -23.71 -17.17 2.88
C GLY A 165 -23.59 -15.71 2.44
N ARG A 166 -23.05 -15.48 1.24
CA ARG A 166 -22.82 -14.12 0.73
C ARG A 166 -24.09 -13.44 0.26
N GLU A 167 -25.12 -14.20 -0.08
CA GLU A 167 -26.34 -13.62 -0.61
C GLU A 167 -27.46 -13.62 0.44
N PHE A 168 -27.85 -14.76 1.03
CA PHE A 168 -29.16 -14.83 1.71
C PHE A 168 -29.26 -15.76 2.93
N SER A 169 -28.17 -16.19 3.58
CA SER A 169 -28.31 -17.17 4.68
C SER A 169 -27.29 -17.00 5.81
N LYS A 170 -27.76 -17.12 7.05
CA LYS A 170 -26.92 -17.14 8.26
C LYS A 170 -27.35 -18.26 9.17
N PHE A 171 -26.40 -19.10 9.56
CA PHE A 171 -26.59 -20.19 10.49
C PHE A 171 -25.66 -20.00 11.70
N ILE A 172 -26.18 -20.17 12.91
CA ILE A 172 -25.39 -20.11 14.14
C ILE A 172 -25.46 -21.50 14.80
N PHE A 173 -24.31 -22.01 15.25
CA PHE A 173 -24.19 -23.33 15.84
C PHE A 173 -23.25 -23.31 17.06
N PRO A 174 -23.48 -24.21 18.04
CA PRO A 174 -22.74 -24.21 19.31
C PRO A 174 -21.28 -24.62 19.11
N VAL A 175 -20.41 -24.06 19.96
CA VAL A 175 -18.98 -24.37 19.98
C VAL A 175 -18.63 -25.07 21.28
N ASN A 176 -18.07 -26.26 21.19
CA ASN A 176 -17.40 -26.91 22.31
C ASN A 176 -15.99 -26.33 22.44
N TYR A 177 -15.66 -25.78 23.60
CA TYR A 177 -14.33 -25.20 23.82
C TYR A 177 -13.72 -25.56 25.16
N LYS A 178 -12.39 -25.70 25.16
CA LYS A 178 -11.59 -25.88 26.37
C LYS A 178 -10.55 -24.78 26.47
N LYS A 179 -10.52 -24.09 27.61
CA LYS A 179 -9.49 -23.10 27.94
C LYS A 179 -8.21 -23.83 28.37
N ILE A 180 -7.08 -23.48 27.74
CA ILE A 180 -5.79 -24.20 27.92
C ILE A 180 -4.67 -23.26 28.42
N GLY A 181 -4.79 -21.96 28.17
CA GLY A 181 -3.80 -20.97 28.60
C GLY A 181 -4.02 -20.50 30.05
N LYS A 182 -2.92 -20.37 30.81
CA LYS A 182 -2.90 -19.77 32.17
C LYS A 182 -2.83 -18.23 32.15
N TYR A 183 -2.32 -17.63 31.07
CA TYR A 183 -1.94 -16.20 31.00
C TYR A 183 -2.61 -15.43 29.85
N HIS A 184 -2.96 -16.13 28.77
CA HIS A 184 -3.83 -15.63 27.69
C HIS A 184 -5.00 -16.60 27.58
N ASP A 185 -6.19 -16.08 27.31
CA ASP A 185 -7.40 -16.89 27.21
C ASP A 185 -7.38 -17.59 25.84
N THR A 186 -6.65 -18.71 25.80
CA THR A 186 -6.54 -19.58 24.64
C THR A 186 -7.56 -20.69 24.73
N PHE A 187 -8.44 -20.77 23.74
CA PHE A 187 -9.48 -21.77 23.60
C PHE A 187 -9.17 -22.69 22.44
N ASN A 188 -9.17 -24.00 22.68
CA ASN A 188 -9.36 -24.97 21.60
C ASN A 188 -10.85 -25.08 21.32
N LEU A 189 -11.24 -24.89 20.06
CA LEU A 189 -12.62 -24.89 19.61
C LEU A 189 -12.89 -26.12 18.77
N THR A 190 -14.04 -26.76 18.97
CA THR A 190 -14.63 -27.74 18.08
C THR A 190 -16.10 -27.43 17.90
N SER A 191 -16.59 -27.44 16.67
CA SER A 191 -17.97 -27.13 16.37
C SER A 191 -18.46 -28.02 15.24
N GLU A 192 -19.68 -28.52 15.37
CA GLU A 192 -20.30 -29.43 14.40
C GLU A 192 -21.47 -28.74 13.74
N LEU A 193 -21.49 -28.79 12.41
CA LEU A 193 -22.56 -28.26 11.58
C LEU A 193 -23.16 -29.41 10.79
N VAL A 194 -24.49 -29.51 10.79
CA VAL A 194 -25.22 -30.43 9.92
C VAL A 194 -25.57 -29.70 8.63
N ILE A 195 -25.13 -30.24 7.49
CA ILE A 195 -25.51 -29.76 6.17
C ILE A 195 -26.81 -30.43 5.76
N ASP A 196 -27.90 -29.65 5.81
CA ASP A 196 -29.25 -30.08 5.49
C ASP A 196 -29.83 -29.32 4.28
N SER A 197 -31.12 -29.55 4.00
CA SER A 197 -31.82 -28.94 2.87
C SER A 197 -31.94 -27.42 2.95
N LYS A 198 -31.71 -26.78 4.11
CA LYS A 198 -31.79 -25.32 4.29
C LYS A 198 -30.56 -24.59 3.76
N ILE A 199 -29.42 -25.28 3.65
CA ILE A 199 -28.18 -24.70 3.12
C ILE A 199 -28.24 -24.70 1.58
N LYS A 200 -28.39 -23.52 0.99
CA LYS A 200 -28.55 -23.31 -0.45
C LYS A 200 -27.20 -23.24 -1.18
N ASP A 201 -27.24 -23.10 -2.50
CA ASP A 201 -26.06 -22.86 -3.32
C ASP A 201 -25.49 -21.46 -3.03
N ASP A 202 -24.36 -21.41 -2.32
CA ASP A 202 -23.67 -20.16 -1.97
C ASP A 202 -22.20 -20.45 -1.61
N VAL A 203 -21.43 -19.38 -1.43
CA VAL A 203 -20.13 -19.38 -0.76
C VAL A 203 -20.34 -18.94 0.69
N TYR A 204 -20.22 -19.90 1.59
CA TYR A 204 -20.37 -19.68 3.01
C TYR A 204 -19.06 -19.33 3.70
N ASP A 205 -19.05 -18.21 4.39
CA ASP A 205 -17.95 -17.71 5.19
C ASP A 205 -18.11 -18.12 6.66
N PHE A 206 -17.03 -18.60 7.27
CA PHE A 206 -17.01 -18.95 8.69
C PHE A 206 -16.77 -17.72 9.57
N PHE A 207 -17.60 -17.57 10.59
CA PHE A 207 -17.49 -16.55 11.61
C PHE A 207 -17.46 -17.17 13.00
N ILE A 208 -16.88 -16.45 13.96
CA ILE A 208 -17.01 -16.72 15.39
C ILE A 208 -17.66 -15.50 16.04
N TYR A 209 -18.68 -15.73 16.85
CA TYR A 209 -19.33 -14.71 17.68
C TYR A 209 -18.85 -14.90 19.11
N ILE A 210 -18.20 -13.87 19.65
CA ILE A 210 -17.58 -13.90 20.96
C ILE A 210 -18.41 -13.03 21.87
N HIS A 211 -19.15 -13.67 22.79
CA HIS A 211 -19.92 -12.98 23.81
C HIS A 211 -18.98 -12.65 24.97
N ILE A 212 -18.72 -11.38 25.17
CA ILE A 212 -17.82 -10.87 26.20
C ILE A 212 -18.66 -10.25 27.30
N ASP A 213 -18.28 -10.47 28.56
CA ASP A 213 -18.95 -9.82 29.68
C ASP A 213 -18.92 -8.28 29.55
N GLY A 214 -20.06 -7.60 29.66
CA GLY A 214 -20.20 -6.14 29.54
C GLY A 214 -20.33 -5.59 28.11
N PHE A 215 -20.13 -6.40 27.06
CA PHE A 215 -20.45 -6.00 25.68
C PHE A 215 -21.94 -6.22 25.41
N PRO A 216 -22.65 -5.25 24.79
CA PRO A 216 -24.07 -5.38 24.49
C PRO A 216 -24.33 -6.35 23.34
N GLU A 217 -23.42 -6.43 22.38
CA GLU A 217 -23.52 -7.28 21.18
C GLU A 217 -22.29 -8.19 21.06
N PRO A 218 -22.42 -9.40 20.50
CA PRO A 218 -21.30 -10.29 20.32
C PRO A 218 -20.33 -9.76 19.27
N VAL A 219 -19.04 -9.94 19.54
CA VAL A 219 -17.99 -9.57 18.60
C VAL A 219 -17.93 -10.62 17.49
N LYS A 220 -18.30 -10.21 16.28
CA LYS A 220 -18.24 -11.05 15.08
C LYS A 220 -16.84 -10.97 14.47
N MET A 221 -16.20 -12.12 14.29
CA MET A 221 -14.91 -12.22 13.62
C MET A 221 -14.88 -13.33 12.61
N ARG A 222 -14.16 -13.13 11.50
CA ARG A 222 -13.98 -14.19 10.51
C ARG A 222 -13.04 -15.28 11.06
N PHE A 223 -13.47 -16.54 10.95
CA PHE A 223 -12.78 -17.71 11.51
C PHE A 223 -12.34 -18.65 10.38
N GLY A 224 -11.21 -18.37 9.73
CA GLY A 224 -10.82 -19.13 8.54
C GLY A 224 -9.36 -19.07 8.16
N LYS A 225 -8.51 -18.37 8.93
CA LYS A 225 -7.07 -18.34 8.68
C LYS A 225 -6.53 -19.74 8.89
N THR A 226 -5.86 -20.29 7.88
CA THR A 226 -5.16 -21.57 8.02
C THR A 226 -3.78 -21.53 7.37
N ARG A 227 -2.87 -22.40 7.80
CA ARG A 227 -1.53 -22.54 7.22
C ARG A 227 -1.57 -23.15 5.82
N PHE A 228 -0.68 -22.68 4.94
CA PHE A 228 -0.61 -23.11 3.53
C PHE A 228 -0.59 -24.64 3.31
N ILE A 229 0.21 -25.37 4.10
CA ILE A 229 0.37 -26.83 3.94
C ILE A 229 -0.97 -27.56 4.17
N LYS A 230 -1.79 -27.07 5.10
CA LYS A 230 -3.10 -27.68 5.40
C LYS A 230 -4.14 -27.41 4.33
N ARG A 231 -4.06 -26.28 3.61
CA ARG A 231 -4.97 -25.93 2.50
C ARG A 231 -4.92 -26.95 1.37
N ARG A 232 -3.71 -27.38 1.01
CA ARG A 232 -3.46 -28.27 -0.14
C ARG A 232 -3.99 -29.70 0.06
N GLY A 233 -4.13 -30.13 1.32
CA GLY A 233 -4.65 -31.47 1.67
C GLY A 233 -6.17 -31.56 1.71
N MET A 234 -6.89 -30.44 1.63
CA MET A 234 -8.36 -30.45 1.70
C MET A 234 -8.95 -30.97 0.39
N LYS A 235 -9.88 -31.91 0.54
CA LYS A 235 -10.62 -32.56 -0.55
C LYS A 235 -12.05 -32.04 -0.56
N ASP A 236 -12.66 -32.11 -1.73
CA ASP A 236 -14.09 -31.85 -1.90
C ASP A 236 -14.86 -32.97 -1.17
N HIS A 237 -15.93 -32.62 -0.48
CA HIS A 237 -16.84 -33.57 0.14
C HIS A 237 -18.13 -33.63 -0.67
N VAL A 238 -18.64 -34.85 -0.88
CA VAL A 238 -19.78 -35.08 -1.78
C VAL A 238 -20.86 -35.84 -1.03
N LEU A 239 -22.07 -35.27 -1.00
CA LEU A 239 -23.25 -35.90 -0.43
C LEU A 239 -24.23 -36.23 -1.54
N LYS A 240 -24.63 -37.49 -1.63
CA LYS A 240 -25.58 -37.97 -2.63
C LYS A 240 -26.94 -38.13 -1.98
N TYR A 241 -27.93 -37.44 -2.53
CA TYR A 241 -29.35 -37.64 -2.23
C TYR A 241 -30.01 -38.30 -3.45
N ASP A 242 -31.29 -38.66 -3.34
CA ASP A 242 -31.98 -39.41 -4.40
C ASP A 242 -32.06 -38.65 -5.73
N LYS A 243 -32.37 -37.35 -5.70
CA LYS A 243 -32.55 -36.51 -6.90
C LYS A 243 -31.33 -35.63 -7.22
N GLU A 244 -30.54 -35.25 -6.22
CA GLU A 244 -29.43 -34.31 -6.37
C GLU A 244 -28.17 -34.77 -5.62
N THR A 245 -27.03 -34.27 -6.07
CA THR A 245 -25.74 -34.42 -5.39
C THR A 245 -25.25 -33.04 -4.96
N LEU A 246 -24.86 -32.94 -3.70
CA LEU A 246 -24.29 -31.75 -3.10
C LEU A 246 -22.76 -31.83 -3.09
N PHE A 247 -22.10 -30.85 -3.69
CA PHE A 247 -20.65 -30.69 -3.67
C PHE A 247 -20.27 -29.61 -2.66
N ILE A 248 -19.48 -29.98 -1.67
CA ILE A 248 -18.96 -29.08 -0.64
C ILE A 248 -17.46 -28.94 -0.86
N SER A 249 -17.07 -27.81 -1.46
CA SER A 249 -15.69 -27.55 -1.86
C SER A 249 -15.07 -26.47 -0.98
N PRO A 250 -13.87 -26.71 -0.39
CA PRO A 250 -13.16 -25.66 0.32
C PRO A 250 -12.76 -24.55 -0.67
N TYR A 251 -13.24 -23.33 -0.41
CA TYR A 251 -12.98 -22.16 -1.23
C TYR A 251 -12.10 -21.17 -0.47
N LEU A 252 -11.03 -20.68 -1.10
CA LEU A 252 -10.23 -19.63 -0.51
C LEU A 252 -10.79 -18.27 -0.94
N THR A 253 -10.97 -17.39 0.03
CA THR A 253 -11.28 -15.98 -0.24
C THR A 253 -10.30 -15.30 -1.17
N PHE A 254 -10.74 -14.24 -1.85
CA PHE A 254 -9.94 -13.40 -2.77
C PHE A 254 -8.61 -12.91 -2.18
N SER A 255 -8.53 -12.64 -0.87
CA SER A 255 -7.28 -12.25 -0.20
C SER A 255 -6.30 -13.42 -0.01
N GLY A 256 -6.73 -14.66 -0.29
CA GLY A 256 -5.95 -15.89 -0.17
C GLY A 256 -5.61 -16.27 1.27
N THR A 257 -6.32 -15.75 2.27
CA THR A 257 -5.98 -15.97 3.70
C THR A 257 -7.00 -16.81 4.44
N ASN A 258 -8.29 -16.66 4.13
CA ASN A 258 -9.38 -17.35 4.81
C ASN A 258 -10.00 -18.43 3.93
N ILE A 259 -10.39 -19.55 4.55
CA ILE A 259 -11.23 -20.58 3.95
C ILE A 259 -12.71 -20.23 4.15
N SER A 260 -13.49 -20.57 3.14
CA SER A 260 -14.95 -20.57 3.04
C SER A 260 -15.38 -21.95 2.50
N LEU A 261 -16.67 -22.29 2.59
CA LEU A 261 -17.24 -23.45 1.92
C LEU A 261 -18.05 -23.00 0.72
N ARG A 262 -17.72 -23.50 -0.46
CA ARG A 262 -18.60 -23.39 -1.61
C ARG A 262 -19.50 -24.61 -1.64
N ILE A 263 -20.79 -24.38 -1.73
CA ILE A 263 -21.80 -25.43 -1.77
C ILE A 263 -22.54 -25.31 -3.11
N GLU A 264 -22.57 -26.41 -3.87
CA GLU A 264 -23.21 -26.47 -5.20
C GLU A 264 -24.05 -27.75 -5.31
N ARG A 265 -25.35 -27.60 -5.62
CA ARG A 265 -26.30 -28.70 -5.86
C ARG A 265 -26.44 -28.97 -7.34
N ILE A 266 -26.32 -30.24 -7.73
CA ILE A 266 -26.47 -30.67 -9.12
C ILE A 266 -27.43 -31.86 -9.20
N ASP A 267 -28.36 -31.81 -10.15
CA ASP A 267 -29.28 -32.91 -10.47
C ASP A 267 -28.49 -34.18 -10.86
N ASN A 268 -28.87 -35.33 -10.29
CA ASN A 268 -28.23 -36.61 -10.53
C ASN A 268 -28.33 -37.07 -11.99
N ASN A 269 -29.41 -36.73 -12.70
CA ASN A 269 -29.60 -37.05 -14.11
C ASN A 269 -28.57 -36.31 -14.98
N ILE A 270 -28.28 -35.06 -14.65
CA ILE A 270 -27.23 -34.28 -15.33
C ILE A 270 -25.88 -34.96 -15.13
N LEU A 271 -25.52 -35.27 -13.88
CA LEU A 271 -24.26 -35.93 -13.55
C LEU A 271 -24.10 -37.29 -14.23
N GLN A 272 -25.17 -38.07 -14.36
CA GLN A 272 -25.14 -39.35 -15.08
C GLN A 272 -24.92 -39.13 -16.57
N SER A 273 -25.62 -38.18 -17.18
CA SER A 273 -25.54 -37.91 -18.62
C SER A 273 -24.15 -37.47 -19.08
N ILE A 274 -23.39 -36.79 -18.21
CA ILE A 274 -22.08 -36.22 -18.58
C ILE A 274 -20.91 -37.19 -18.36
N LYS A 275 -21.12 -38.36 -17.74
CA LYS A 275 -20.05 -39.33 -17.42
C LYS A 275 -19.26 -39.79 -18.64
N HIS A 276 -19.93 -39.89 -19.78
CA HIS A 276 -19.36 -40.43 -21.02
C HIS A 276 -19.04 -39.35 -22.06
N VAL A 277 -19.23 -38.07 -21.71
CA VAL A 277 -18.92 -36.96 -22.61
C VAL A 277 -17.42 -36.87 -22.80
N LYS A 278 -17.00 -36.92 -24.06
CA LYS A 278 -15.61 -36.73 -24.48
C LYS A 278 -15.53 -35.57 -25.46
N PRO A 279 -14.47 -34.76 -25.41
CA PRO A 279 -14.22 -33.74 -26.42
C PRO A 279 -13.95 -34.40 -27.78
N ASP A 280 -14.57 -33.87 -28.82
CA ASP A 280 -14.24 -34.21 -30.20
C ASP A 280 -12.97 -33.44 -30.60
N LYS A 281 -11.92 -34.16 -30.99
CA LYS A 281 -10.63 -33.55 -31.35
C LYS A 281 -10.70 -32.74 -32.66
N ASN A 282 -11.71 -32.98 -33.48
CA ASN A 282 -11.87 -32.33 -34.77
C ASN A 282 -12.78 -31.10 -34.73
N LYS A 283 -13.42 -30.82 -33.58
CA LYS A 283 -14.30 -29.66 -33.40
C LYS A 283 -13.69 -28.64 -32.45
N GLU A 284 -13.86 -27.38 -32.79
CA GLU A 284 -13.37 -26.26 -32.00
C GLU A 284 -14.55 -25.52 -31.36
N ILE A 285 -14.80 -25.82 -30.09
CA ILE A 285 -15.90 -25.21 -29.32
C ILE A 285 -15.36 -24.09 -28.43
N TRP A 286 -15.97 -22.91 -28.53
CA TRP A 286 -15.61 -21.70 -27.78
C TRP A 286 -16.71 -21.37 -26.77
N VAL A 287 -16.34 -21.25 -25.50
CA VAL A 287 -17.26 -20.85 -24.42
C VAL A 287 -16.91 -19.44 -23.99
N ILE A 288 -17.87 -18.52 -24.08
CA ILE A 288 -17.68 -17.10 -23.83
C ILE A 288 -18.66 -16.66 -22.73
N GLY A 289 -18.23 -15.77 -21.84
CA GLY A 289 -19.15 -15.16 -20.89
C GLY A 289 -18.47 -14.26 -19.88
N GLU A 290 -19.27 -13.80 -18.92
CA GLU A 290 -18.84 -12.91 -17.85
C GLU A 290 -19.08 -13.53 -16.48
N ARG A 291 -20.08 -13.02 -15.74
CA ARG A 291 -20.67 -13.69 -14.59
C ARG A 291 -21.97 -14.35 -15.04
N PRO A 292 -22.48 -15.37 -14.33
CA PRO A 292 -23.71 -16.06 -14.74
C PRO A 292 -24.90 -15.13 -14.94
N TYR A 293 -24.95 -13.97 -14.28
CA TYR A 293 -26.03 -13.00 -14.40
C TYR A 293 -25.69 -11.77 -15.25
N LYS A 294 -24.52 -11.70 -15.92
CA LYS A 294 -24.04 -10.51 -16.64
C LYS A 294 -23.78 -10.74 -18.14
N ALA A 295 -24.19 -9.77 -18.94
CA ALA A 295 -23.90 -9.65 -20.37
C ALA A 295 -23.93 -8.17 -20.80
N GLN A 296 -22.88 -7.44 -20.46
CA GLN A 296 -22.79 -5.99 -20.75
C GLN A 296 -21.36 -5.49 -21.01
N ASP A 297 -20.34 -6.35 -20.91
CA ASP A 297 -18.93 -5.97 -20.88
C ASP A 297 -18.16 -6.63 -22.04
N THR A 298 -16.85 -6.81 -21.89
CA THR A 298 -15.94 -7.38 -22.89
C THR A 298 -16.36 -8.78 -23.37
N GLY A 299 -17.00 -9.58 -22.52
CA GLY A 299 -17.45 -10.92 -22.85
C GLY A 299 -18.56 -10.88 -23.89
N LYS A 300 -19.59 -10.05 -23.65
CA LYS A 300 -20.65 -9.78 -24.63
C LYS A 300 -20.08 -9.23 -25.94
N ALA A 301 -19.27 -8.17 -25.88
CA ALA A 301 -18.73 -7.53 -27.08
C ALA A 301 -17.93 -8.50 -27.96
N PHE A 302 -17.13 -9.38 -27.33
CA PHE A 302 -16.37 -10.39 -28.06
C PHE A 302 -17.28 -11.47 -28.66
N PHE A 303 -18.31 -11.91 -27.95
CA PHE A 303 -19.27 -12.88 -28.46
C PHE A 303 -20.04 -12.35 -29.68
N GLU A 304 -20.51 -11.09 -29.62
CA GLU A 304 -21.14 -10.41 -30.75
C GLU A 304 -20.24 -10.38 -31.98
N TYR A 305 -18.96 -10.02 -31.81
CA TYR A 305 -17.98 -10.04 -32.90
C TYR A 305 -17.83 -11.44 -33.50
N VAL A 306 -17.68 -12.48 -32.69
CA VAL A 306 -17.50 -13.86 -33.16
C VAL A 306 -18.75 -14.34 -33.91
N ARG A 307 -19.95 -14.11 -33.37
CA ARG A 307 -21.20 -14.53 -34.04
C ARG A 307 -21.42 -13.81 -35.37
N LYS A 308 -21.01 -12.53 -35.47
CA LYS A 308 -21.17 -11.72 -36.69
C LYS A 308 -20.11 -12.02 -37.77
N ASN A 309 -18.84 -12.13 -37.37
CA ASN A 309 -17.72 -12.19 -38.31
C ASN A 309 -17.18 -13.61 -38.53
N HIS A 310 -17.48 -14.53 -37.61
CA HIS A 310 -17.09 -15.93 -37.66
C HIS A 310 -18.28 -16.85 -37.35
N PRO A 311 -19.39 -16.76 -38.09
CA PRO A 311 -20.61 -17.54 -37.82
C PRO A 311 -20.39 -19.06 -37.91
N GLU A 312 -19.34 -19.49 -38.61
CA GLU A 312 -18.89 -20.89 -38.73
C GLU A 312 -18.30 -21.46 -37.43
N LYS A 313 -17.96 -20.62 -36.46
CA LYS A 313 -17.43 -21.07 -35.17
C LYS A 313 -18.56 -21.52 -34.24
N ASP A 314 -18.35 -22.68 -33.63
CA ASP A 314 -19.16 -23.21 -32.53
C ASP A 314 -18.86 -22.41 -31.24
N ALA A 315 -19.32 -21.15 -31.22
CA ALA A 315 -19.17 -20.24 -30.09
C ALA A 315 -20.49 -20.12 -29.32
N TYR A 316 -20.41 -20.29 -28.00
CA TYR A 316 -21.56 -20.27 -27.10
C TYR A 316 -21.38 -19.27 -25.96
N TYR A 317 -22.45 -18.54 -25.64
CA TYR A 317 -22.48 -17.63 -24.50
C TYR A 317 -23.16 -18.27 -23.29
N ILE A 318 -22.54 -18.20 -22.12
CA ILE A 318 -23.10 -18.76 -20.87
C ILE A 318 -23.73 -17.64 -20.03
N ILE A 319 -25.03 -17.78 -19.75
CA ILE A 319 -25.80 -16.88 -18.89
C ILE A 319 -26.96 -17.63 -18.25
N ASP A 320 -27.36 -17.20 -17.05
CA ASP A 320 -28.58 -17.62 -16.40
C ASP A 320 -29.77 -16.95 -17.08
N PHE A 321 -30.72 -17.75 -17.59
CA PHE A 321 -31.89 -17.23 -18.31
C PHE A 321 -32.85 -16.45 -17.41
N ASP A 322 -32.75 -16.61 -16.09
CA ASP A 322 -33.48 -15.78 -15.14
C ASP A 322 -32.84 -14.40 -14.96
N SER A 323 -31.65 -14.15 -15.53
CA SER A 323 -31.04 -12.82 -15.52
C SER A 323 -31.77 -11.86 -16.46
N PRO A 324 -32.08 -10.62 -16.01
CA PRO A 324 -32.58 -9.57 -16.88
C PRO A 324 -31.63 -9.26 -18.06
N GLU A 325 -30.33 -9.49 -17.91
CA GLU A 325 -29.33 -9.23 -18.95
C GLU A 325 -29.29 -10.32 -20.05
N TYR A 326 -30.08 -11.41 -19.93
CA TYR A 326 -30.20 -12.43 -20.98
C TYR A 326 -30.68 -11.86 -22.33
N GLU A 327 -31.60 -10.88 -22.28
CA GLU A 327 -32.13 -10.23 -23.49
C GLU A 327 -31.02 -9.54 -24.31
N ASN A 328 -29.90 -9.15 -23.70
CA ASN A 328 -28.76 -8.54 -24.38
C ASN A 328 -28.05 -9.49 -25.36
N VAL A 329 -28.18 -10.81 -25.18
CA VAL A 329 -27.45 -11.81 -25.98
C VAL A 329 -28.36 -12.81 -26.69
N LYS A 330 -29.63 -12.93 -26.25
CA LYS A 330 -30.63 -13.86 -26.79
C LYS A 330 -30.73 -13.84 -28.32
N HIS A 331 -30.71 -12.65 -28.92
CA HIS A 331 -30.87 -12.45 -30.36
C HIS A 331 -29.65 -12.92 -31.20
N LEU A 332 -28.51 -13.19 -30.57
CA LEU A 332 -27.26 -13.61 -31.24
C LEU A 332 -27.20 -15.13 -31.52
N GLY A 333 -28.15 -15.89 -30.95
CA GLY A 333 -28.15 -17.35 -30.99
C GLY A 333 -27.00 -17.97 -30.16
N ASN A 334 -26.96 -19.30 -30.07
CA ASN A 334 -25.95 -20.06 -29.32
C ASN A 334 -25.77 -19.61 -27.85
N VAL A 335 -26.86 -19.29 -27.17
CA VAL A 335 -26.85 -18.93 -25.75
C VAL A 335 -27.30 -20.14 -24.94
N ILE A 336 -26.50 -20.55 -23.96
CA ILE A 336 -26.76 -21.73 -23.13
C ILE A 336 -27.08 -21.30 -21.70
N ASN A 337 -28.18 -21.84 -21.16
CA ASN A 337 -28.59 -21.55 -19.79
C ASN A 337 -27.61 -22.15 -18.77
N PHE A 338 -27.28 -21.36 -17.75
CA PHE A 338 -26.39 -21.75 -16.67
C PHE A 338 -26.87 -23.02 -15.95
N LYS A 339 -25.92 -23.84 -15.48
CA LYS A 339 -26.14 -25.15 -14.82
C LYS A 339 -27.06 -26.18 -15.52
N THR A 340 -27.35 -26.07 -16.81
CA THR A 340 -28.10 -27.09 -17.56
C THR A 340 -27.23 -28.25 -18.06
N LYS A 341 -27.85 -29.37 -18.46
CA LYS A 341 -27.13 -30.50 -19.10
C LYS A 341 -26.27 -30.03 -20.28
N GLU A 342 -26.83 -29.21 -21.16
CA GLU A 342 -26.13 -28.66 -22.33
C GLU A 342 -24.89 -27.86 -21.92
N HIS A 343 -24.98 -27.06 -20.85
CA HIS A 343 -23.85 -26.33 -20.31
C HIS A 343 -22.72 -27.24 -19.84
N PHE A 344 -23.03 -28.29 -19.06
CA PHE A 344 -22.03 -29.26 -18.63
C PHE A 344 -21.35 -29.96 -19.81
N GLU A 345 -22.12 -30.41 -20.80
CA GLU A 345 -21.57 -31.06 -21.99
C GLU A 345 -20.67 -30.11 -22.79
N THR A 346 -21.10 -28.88 -22.98
CA THR A 346 -20.37 -27.86 -23.75
C THR A 346 -19.05 -27.52 -23.06
N CYS A 347 -19.04 -27.32 -21.73
CA CYS A 347 -17.81 -27.10 -20.99
C CYS A 347 -16.81 -28.26 -21.08
N LEU A 348 -17.29 -29.50 -21.07
CA LEU A 348 -16.42 -30.69 -21.19
C LEU A 348 -15.86 -30.87 -22.61
N LYS A 349 -16.59 -30.42 -23.63
CA LYS A 349 -16.17 -30.46 -25.04
C LYS A 349 -15.38 -29.21 -25.46
N ALA A 350 -15.39 -28.14 -24.66
CA ALA A 350 -14.79 -26.85 -24.98
C ALA A 350 -13.29 -26.97 -25.27
N THR A 351 -12.85 -26.16 -26.24
CA THR A 351 -11.44 -25.99 -26.60
C THR A 351 -10.88 -24.66 -26.11
N HIS A 352 -11.74 -23.65 -25.95
CA HIS A 352 -11.38 -22.32 -25.49
C HIS A 352 -12.47 -21.79 -24.53
N PHE A 353 -12.04 -21.15 -23.44
CA PHE A 353 -12.90 -20.34 -22.58
C PHE A 353 -12.44 -18.88 -22.62
N PHE A 354 -13.39 -17.96 -22.74
CA PHE A 354 -13.15 -16.52 -22.73
C PHE A 354 -13.98 -15.88 -21.61
N GLY A 355 -13.29 -15.30 -20.63
CA GLY A 355 -13.93 -14.67 -19.47
C GLY A 355 -13.42 -13.28 -19.20
N SER A 356 -14.33 -12.30 -19.06
CA SER A 356 -14.00 -10.94 -18.57
C SER A 356 -13.59 -10.92 -17.10
N HIS A 357 -14.13 -11.88 -16.36
CA HIS A 357 -13.82 -12.15 -14.96
C HIS A 357 -13.05 -13.47 -14.85
N HIS A 358 -12.87 -13.97 -13.63
CA HIS A 358 -12.28 -15.29 -13.43
C HIS A 358 -13.07 -16.36 -14.21
N ILE A 359 -12.37 -17.22 -14.96
CA ILE A 359 -13.01 -18.22 -15.84
C ILE A 359 -13.94 -19.18 -15.08
N ASP A 360 -13.66 -19.40 -13.79
CA ASP A 360 -14.55 -20.09 -12.85
C ASP A 360 -16.00 -19.65 -12.94
N TYR A 361 -16.30 -18.37 -13.17
CA TYR A 361 -17.68 -17.92 -13.29
C TYR A 361 -18.46 -18.64 -14.41
N LEU A 362 -17.76 -19.15 -15.43
CA LEU A 362 -18.35 -19.88 -16.55
C LEU A 362 -18.51 -21.38 -16.29
N TYR A 363 -17.93 -21.94 -15.23
CA TYR A 363 -18.11 -23.37 -14.95
C TYR A 363 -19.43 -23.64 -14.23
N PRO A 364 -20.19 -24.69 -14.63
CA PRO A 364 -21.39 -25.09 -13.92
C PRO A 364 -21.10 -25.74 -12.56
N LEU A 365 -19.90 -26.31 -12.41
CA LEU A 365 -19.43 -26.99 -11.20
C LEU A 365 -17.93 -26.75 -11.04
N ARG A 366 -17.46 -26.48 -9.83
CA ARG A 366 -16.05 -26.05 -9.61
C ARG A 366 -15.23 -27.01 -8.75
N ASN A 367 -15.69 -28.24 -8.62
CA ASN A 367 -14.97 -29.27 -7.89
C ASN A 367 -13.74 -29.74 -8.71
N LYS A 368 -12.71 -30.19 -8.02
CA LYS A 368 -11.41 -30.54 -8.66
C LYS A 368 -11.56 -31.63 -9.71
N GLU A 369 -12.46 -32.58 -9.50
CA GLU A 369 -12.67 -33.69 -10.44
C GLU A 369 -13.21 -33.18 -11.79
N PHE A 370 -14.25 -32.33 -11.79
CA PHE A 370 -14.82 -31.77 -13.01
C PHE A 370 -13.81 -30.88 -13.73
N LEU A 371 -13.18 -29.94 -13.00
CA LEU A 371 -12.19 -29.04 -13.58
C LEU A 371 -10.99 -29.79 -14.19
N SER A 372 -10.59 -30.93 -13.62
CA SER A 372 -9.50 -31.74 -14.17
C SER A 372 -9.80 -32.33 -15.56
N LYS A 373 -11.08 -32.49 -15.91
CA LYS A 373 -11.52 -33.01 -17.22
C LYS A 373 -11.51 -31.93 -18.30
N ILE A 374 -11.56 -30.65 -17.92
CA ILE A 374 -11.50 -29.52 -18.84
C ILE A 374 -10.03 -29.30 -19.28
N LYS A 375 -9.77 -29.42 -20.58
CA LYS A 375 -8.44 -29.22 -21.19
C LYS A 375 -8.37 -27.99 -22.13
N ALA A 376 -9.40 -27.15 -22.07
CA ALA A 376 -9.51 -25.94 -22.88
C ALA A 376 -8.46 -24.88 -22.52
N LYS A 377 -8.09 -24.06 -23.51
CA LYS A 377 -7.30 -22.85 -23.28
C LYS A 377 -8.16 -21.82 -22.55
N LYS A 378 -7.57 -21.10 -21.59
CA LYS A 378 -8.24 -20.07 -20.80
C LYS A 378 -7.75 -18.69 -21.20
N ILE A 379 -8.65 -17.86 -21.70
CA ILE A 379 -8.38 -16.50 -22.16
C ILE A 379 -9.08 -15.54 -21.22
N PHE A 380 -8.28 -14.74 -20.51
CA PHE A 380 -8.77 -13.70 -19.64
C PHE A 380 -8.90 -12.39 -20.42
N LEU A 381 -10.14 -11.98 -20.70
CA LEU A 381 -10.48 -10.77 -21.46
C LEU A 381 -10.37 -9.48 -20.64
N GLN A 382 -10.29 -9.60 -19.30
CA GLN A 382 -10.44 -8.50 -18.34
C GLN A 382 -11.79 -7.77 -18.41
N HIS A 383 -12.05 -6.91 -17.44
CA HIS A 383 -13.27 -6.07 -17.33
C HIS A 383 -12.94 -4.56 -17.19
N GLY A 384 -11.67 -4.19 -17.32
CA GLY A 384 -11.21 -2.82 -17.22
C GLY A 384 -9.69 -2.75 -17.11
N VAL A 385 -9.14 -1.58 -17.43
CA VAL A 385 -7.69 -1.33 -17.41
C VAL A 385 -7.13 -1.51 -15.98
N LEU A 386 -6.06 -2.31 -15.87
CA LEU A 386 -5.43 -2.62 -14.59
C LEU A 386 -4.48 -1.51 -14.12
N GLY A 387 -4.23 -1.48 -12.81
CA GLY A 387 -3.04 -0.84 -12.24
C GLY A 387 -3.30 0.10 -11.07
N VAL A 388 -4.49 0.71 -10.97
CA VAL A 388 -4.79 1.69 -9.90
C VAL A 388 -4.64 1.09 -8.50
N LYS A 389 -5.05 -0.17 -8.29
CA LYS A 389 -4.76 -0.94 -7.07
C LYS A 389 -3.70 -1.99 -7.31
N ASN A 390 -2.98 -2.39 -6.27
CA ASN A 390 -2.14 -3.59 -6.31
C ASN A 390 -2.99 -4.87 -6.39
N LEU A 391 -2.72 -5.69 -7.41
CA LEU A 391 -3.46 -6.90 -7.77
C LEU A 391 -2.66 -8.18 -7.53
N ASN A 392 -1.47 -8.13 -6.91
CA ASN A 392 -0.64 -9.29 -6.61
C ASN A 392 -1.39 -10.33 -5.76
N LYS A 393 -2.30 -9.89 -4.91
CA LYS A 393 -3.14 -10.82 -4.14
C LYS A 393 -4.20 -11.52 -4.99
N ILE A 394 -4.55 -11.01 -6.17
CA ILE A 394 -5.68 -11.49 -6.95
C ILE A 394 -5.20 -12.28 -8.16
N TYR A 395 -4.34 -11.68 -8.99
CA TYR A 395 -4.00 -12.20 -10.32
C TYR A 395 -2.59 -12.76 -10.45
N LEU A 396 -1.81 -12.84 -9.36
CA LEU A 396 -0.44 -13.38 -9.43
C LEU A 396 -0.42 -14.78 -10.04
N ASN A 397 0.47 -14.97 -11.03
CA ASN A 397 0.55 -16.17 -11.84
C ASN A 397 0.69 -17.46 -11.01
N GLN A 398 -0.02 -18.51 -11.41
CA GLN A 398 -0.05 -19.84 -10.79
C GLN A 398 -0.39 -19.88 -9.30
N LYS A 399 -1.09 -18.86 -8.80
CA LYS A 399 -1.85 -19.00 -7.56
C LYS A 399 -2.98 -20.01 -7.80
N GLU A 400 -3.29 -20.85 -6.81
CA GLU A 400 -4.34 -21.90 -6.95
C GLU A 400 -5.73 -21.37 -7.39
N GLN A 401 -5.96 -20.06 -7.33
CA GLN A 401 -7.23 -19.38 -7.59
C GLN A 401 -7.23 -18.52 -8.86
N PHE A 402 -6.15 -18.48 -9.64
CA PHE A 402 -6.13 -17.74 -10.91
C PHE A 402 -5.26 -18.49 -11.93
N ASP A 403 -5.93 -19.13 -12.88
CA ASP A 403 -5.31 -19.96 -13.92
C ASP A 403 -5.76 -19.47 -15.29
N THR A 404 -4.84 -18.87 -16.05
CA THR A 404 -5.09 -18.34 -17.39
C THR A 404 -3.91 -18.66 -18.32
N ASP A 405 -4.20 -19.00 -19.57
CA ASP A 405 -3.20 -19.26 -20.60
C ASP A 405 -2.84 -17.98 -21.35
N ILE A 406 -3.83 -17.13 -21.61
CA ILE A 406 -3.69 -15.84 -22.27
C ILE A 406 -4.26 -14.75 -21.36
N PHE A 407 -3.47 -13.72 -21.14
CA PHE A 407 -3.84 -12.52 -20.41
C PHE A 407 -3.93 -11.36 -21.42
N ILE A 408 -5.15 -10.94 -21.76
CA ILE A 408 -5.37 -9.78 -22.61
C ILE A 408 -5.05 -8.51 -21.81
N VAL A 409 -4.38 -7.55 -22.42
CA VAL A 409 -4.10 -6.22 -21.85
C VAL A 409 -4.37 -5.13 -22.87
N SER A 410 -4.62 -3.91 -22.40
CA SER A 410 -5.03 -2.79 -23.26
C SER A 410 -3.92 -1.77 -23.48
N THR A 411 -3.00 -1.67 -22.54
CA THR A 411 -1.89 -0.73 -22.56
C THR A 411 -0.55 -1.46 -22.44
N GLU A 412 0.52 -0.89 -22.98
CA GLU A 412 1.89 -1.41 -22.75
C GLU A 412 2.22 -1.42 -21.25
N ARG A 413 1.66 -0.47 -20.49
CA ARG A 413 1.85 -0.39 -19.05
C ARG A 413 1.25 -1.59 -18.32
N GLU A 414 0.03 -2.00 -18.67
CA GLU A 414 -0.58 -3.22 -18.14
C GLU A 414 0.23 -4.47 -18.51
N LYS A 415 0.72 -4.55 -19.75
CA LYS A 415 1.56 -5.68 -20.20
C LYS A 415 2.72 -5.90 -19.23
N GLN A 416 3.36 -4.81 -18.80
CA GLN A 416 4.47 -4.86 -17.86
C GLN A 416 4.06 -5.19 -16.44
N ILE A 417 2.98 -4.61 -15.93
CA ILE A 417 2.44 -4.97 -14.61
C ILE A 417 2.18 -6.49 -14.57
N VAL A 418 1.57 -7.02 -15.62
CA VAL A 418 1.26 -8.45 -15.72
C VAL A 418 2.55 -9.30 -15.80
N MET A 419 3.60 -8.83 -16.47
CA MET A 419 4.87 -9.56 -16.59
C MET A 419 5.76 -9.47 -15.34
N GLU A 420 5.92 -8.29 -14.76
CA GLU A 420 6.89 -7.99 -13.71
C GLU A 420 6.30 -8.20 -12.32
N ASP A 421 5.08 -7.70 -12.07
CA ASP A 421 4.45 -7.76 -10.75
C ASP A 421 3.62 -9.04 -10.58
N LEU A 422 2.86 -9.40 -11.61
CA LEU A 422 2.04 -10.62 -11.61
C LEU A 422 2.79 -11.87 -12.11
N GLU A 423 4.04 -11.72 -12.56
CA GLU A 423 4.96 -12.80 -12.97
C GLU A 423 4.42 -13.71 -14.10
N PHE A 424 3.70 -13.14 -15.07
CA PHE A 424 3.35 -13.84 -16.30
C PHE A 424 4.49 -13.81 -17.33
N PRO A 425 4.80 -14.93 -17.99
CA PRO A 425 5.67 -14.95 -19.16
C PRO A 425 5.09 -14.07 -20.27
N GLU A 426 5.97 -13.37 -21.00
CA GLU A 426 5.59 -12.48 -22.10
C GLU A 426 4.73 -13.19 -23.15
N GLU A 427 4.99 -14.48 -23.39
CA GLU A 427 4.24 -15.26 -24.38
C GLU A 427 2.76 -15.42 -24.03
N GLN A 428 2.39 -15.30 -22.75
CA GLN A 428 1.03 -15.36 -22.25
C GLN A 428 0.32 -14.01 -22.28
N VAL A 429 1.04 -12.89 -22.37
CA VAL A 429 0.45 -11.55 -22.29
C VAL A 429 0.27 -10.97 -23.69
N LYS A 430 -0.97 -10.63 -24.05
CA LYS A 430 -1.31 -10.15 -25.41
C LYS A 430 -1.88 -8.74 -25.33
N LEU A 431 -1.14 -7.80 -25.91
CA LEU A 431 -1.58 -6.43 -26.06
C LEU A 431 -2.51 -6.31 -27.27
N THR A 432 -3.81 -6.32 -27.01
CA THR A 432 -4.85 -6.28 -28.04
C THR A 432 -5.82 -5.12 -27.88
N GLY A 433 -5.95 -4.55 -26.68
CA GLY A 433 -7.11 -3.75 -26.28
C GLY A 433 -8.27 -4.63 -25.78
N LEU A 434 -9.18 -4.05 -25.00
CA LEU A 434 -10.42 -4.73 -24.59
C LEU A 434 -11.37 -4.85 -25.78
N SER A 435 -12.11 -5.96 -25.88
CA SER A 435 -13.11 -6.16 -26.94
C SER A 435 -14.18 -5.06 -26.96
N ARG A 436 -14.59 -4.55 -25.79
CA ARG A 436 -15.56 -3.44 -25.70
C ARG A 436 -15.05 -2.12 -26.30
N PHE A 437 -13.74 -1.98 -26.55
CA PHE A 437 -13.21 -0.76 -27.13
C PHE A 437 -13.61 -0.56 -28.59
N ASP A 438 -14.00 -1.63 -29.29
CA ASP A 438 -14.51 -1.51 -30.66
C ASP A 438 -15.82 -0.69 -30.69
N SER A 439 -16.71 -0.90 -29.71
CA SER A 439 -17.92 -0.08 -29.56
C SER A 439 -17.65 1.25 -28.86
N LEU A 440 -16.68 1.32 -27.94
CA LEU A 440 -16.30 2.57 -27.27
C LEU A 440 -15.90 3.65 -28.30
N PHE A 441 -15.07 3.30 -29.27
CA PHE A 441 -14.58 4.21 -30.31
C PHE A 441 -15.57 4.43 -31.47
N ALA A 442 -16.73 3.77 -31.46
CA ALA A 442 -17.77 4.02 -32.44
C ALA A 442 -18.44 5.38 -32.19
N ASN A 443 -18.53 6.22 -33.22
CA ASN A 443 -19.18 7.53 -33.17
C ASN A 443 -20.68 7.43 -33.52
N ASP A 444 -21.44 6.77 -32.65
CA ASP A 444 -22.85 6.39 -32.82
C ASP A 444 -23.81 7.13 -31.88
N LEU A 445 -23.29 7.91 -30.92
CA LEU A 445 -24.07 8.61 -29.89
C LEU A 445 -23.78 10.11 -29.89
N LYS A 446 -24.83 10.91 -29.64
CA LYS A 446 -24.72 12.37 -29.56
C LYS A 446 -24.18 12.80 -28.19
N LEU A 447 -23.12 13.61 -28.19
CA LEU A 447 -22.58 14.23 -26.97
C LEU A 447 -23.59 15.19 -26.34
N LYS A 448 -23.74 15.11 -25.02
CA LYS A 448 -24.55 16.00 -24.19
C LYS A 448 -23.64 16.91 -23.38
N LYS A 449 -24.07 18.14 -23.08
CA LYS A 449 -23.41 18.99 -22.08
C LYS A 449 -23.72 18.40 -20.69
N GLN A 450 -22.99 17.35 -20.30
CA GLN A 450 -23.20 16.68 -19.03
C GLN A 450 -21.88 16.33 -18.36
N VAL A 451 -21.86 16.43 -17.03
CA VAL A 451 -20.80 15.91 -16.15
C VAL A 451 -21.25 14.60 -15.54
N LEU A 452 -20.41 13.57 -15.66
CA LEU A 452 -20.65 12.26 -15.03
C LEU A 452 -19.82 12.12 -13.77
N ILE A 453 -20.49 12.02 -12.63
CA ILE A 453 -19.88 11.75 -11.34
C ILE A 453 -20.07 10.26 -11.02
N ILE A 454 -18.96 9.51 -10.97
CA ILE A 454 -18.96 8.05 -10.81
C ILE A 454 -17.91 7.59 -9.78
N PRO A 455 -18.22 7.67 -8.48
CA PRO A 455 -17.28 7.31 -7.43
C PRO A 455 -17.13 5.79 -7.26
N THR A 456 -15.93 5.34 -6.87
CA THR A 456 -15.64 3.92 -6.62
C THR A 456 -16.17 3.49 -5.25
N TRP A 457 -16.67 2.25 -5.12
CA TRP A 457 -17.12 1.73 -3.83
C TRP A 457 -15.99 1.60 -2.80
N ARG A 458 -16.34 1.62 -1.51
CA ARG A 458 -15.43 1.42 -0.38
C ARG A 458 -15.80 0.15 0.37
N ASP A 459 -14.85 -0.77 0.48
CA ASP A 459 -15.08 -2.09 1.11
C ASP A 459 -15.26 -2.03 2.63
N TRP A 460 -14.87 -0.91 3.26
CA TRP A 460 -15.12 -0.64 4.67
C TRP A 460 -16.47 0.05 4.96
N LEU A 461 -17.22 0.51 3.96
CA LEU A 461 -18.54 1.13 4.13
C LEU A 461 -19.64 0.08 4.00
N GLN A 462 -19.73 -0.79 5.01
CA GLN A 462 -20.59 -1.99 4.97
C GLN A 462 -21.97 -1.78 5.59
N ASN A 463 -22.21 -0.65 6.26
CA ASN A 463 -23.50 -0.31 6.87
C ASN A 463 -23.75 1.20 6.78
N ILE A 464 -25.00 1.60 7.06
CA ILE A 464 -25.48 2.97 6.94
C ILE A 464 -24.76 3.95 7.88
N ASP A 465 -24.47 3.58 9.13
CA ASP A 465 -23.82 4.47 10.10
C ASP A 465 -22.40 4.82 9.64
N LEU A 466 -21.61 3.80 9.27
CA LEU A 466 -20.27 3.97 8.73
C LEU A 466 -20.28 4.81 7.44
N PHE A 467 -21.31 4.66 6.63
CA PHE A 467 -21.48 5.44 5.41
C PHE A 467 -21.76 6.92 5.73
N LEU A 468 -22.74 7.23 6.59
CA LEU A 468 -23.12 8.61 6.93
C LEU A 468 -22.00 9.38 7.65
N GLU A 469 -21.18 8.71 8.45
CA GLU A 469 -20.05 9.35 9.14
C GLU A 469 -18.81 9.50 8.24
N SER A 470 -18.76 8.77 7.12
CA SER A 470 -17.58 8.69 6.27
C SER A 470 -17.23 10.01 5.58
N GLU A 471 -15.93 10.21 5.36
CA GLU A 471 -15.46 11.25 4.45
C GLU A 471 -16.03 11.07 3.04
N TYR A 472 -16.22 9.82 2.59
CA TYR A 472 -16.82 9.54 1.29
C TYR A 472 -18.20 10.20 1.13
N PHE A 473 -19.12 9.98 2.08
CA PHE A 473 -20.44 10.59 2.03
C PHE A 473 -20.34 12.11 2.11
N LYS A 474 -19.62 12.63 3.11
CA LYS A 474 -19.46 14.07 3.33
C LYS A 474 -18.90 14.79 2.10
N LYS A 475 -17.84 14.27 1.47
CA LYS A 475 -17.18 14.89 0.32
C LYS A 475 -18.06 14.92 -0.92
N TYR A 476 -18.72 13.81 -1.27
CA TYR A 476 -19.61 13.80 -2.42
C TYR A 476 -20.91 14.56 -2.16
N GLN A 477 -21.45 14.50 -0.94
CA GLN A 477 -22.64 15.28 -0.55
C GLN A 477 -22.35 16.78 -0.61
N ASN A 478 -21.19 17.21 -0.12
CA ASN A 478 -20.78 18.62 -0.21
C ASN A 478 -20.63 19.05 -1.67
N LEU A 479 -19.96 18.26 -2.51
CA LEU A 479 -19.82 18.58 -3.94
C LEU A 479 -21.18 18.79 -4.63
N ILE A 480 -22.13 17.86 -4.45
CA ILE A 480 -23.45 17.95 -5.10
C ILE A 480 -24.39 18.96 -4.46
N SER A 481 -24.01 19.59 -3.34
CA SER A 481 -24.75 20.68 -2.68
C SER A 481 -23.99 22.01 -2.70
N ASN A 482 -22.77 22.02 -3.25
CA ASN A 482 -21.92 23.20 -3.29
C ASN A 482 -22.51 24.22 -4.26
N LYS A 483 -22.88 25.39 -3.74
CA LYS A 483 -23.52 26.45 -4.50
C LYS A 483 -22.68 26.92 -5.70
N THR A 484 -21.37 27.08 -5.52
CA THR A 484 -20.46 27.50 -6.60
C THR A 484 -20.43 26.48 -7.74
N PHE A 485 -20.45 25.18 -7.42
CA PHE A 485 -20.49 24.12 -8.41
C PHE A 485 -21.84 24.06 -9.14
N LEU A 486 -22.95 24.13 -8.40
CA LEU A 486 -24.30 24.07 -8.95
C LEU A 486 -24.65 25.29 -9.81
N ASP A 487 -24.34 26.49 -9.33
CA ASP A 487 -24.57 27.75 -10.06
C ASP A 487 -23.77 27.75 -11.37
N HIS A 488 -22.50 27.33 -11.33
CA HIS A 488 -21.67 27.21 -12.53
C HIS A 488 -22.24 26.21 -13.55
N CYS A 489 -22.76 25.05 -13.09
CA CYS A 489 -23.41 24.09 -13.98
C CYS A 489 -24.69 24.67 -14.60
N LYS A 490 -25.52 25.40 -13.83
CA LYS A 490 -26.74 26.05 -14.33
C LYS A 490 -26.43 27.12 -15.36
N GLU A 491 -25.49 28.01 -15.08
CA GLU A 491 -25.05 29.10 -15.96
C GLU A 491 -24.54 28.58 -17.32
N ASN A 492 -23.92 27.39 -17.33
CA ASN A 492 -23.32 26.80 -18.54
C ASN A 492 -24.19 25.70 -19.19
N GLU A 493 -25.42 25.49 -18.68
CA GLU A 493 -26.36 24.45 -19.13
C GLU A 493 -25.76 23.02 -19.08
N ILE A 494 -25.09 22.69 -17.98
CA ILE A 494 -24.45 21.39 -17.77
C ILE A 494 -25.35 20.51 -16.89
N GLU A 495 -25.80 19.38 -17.43
CA GLU A 495 -26.54 18.36 -16.67
C GLU A 495 -25.58 17.60 -15.74
N ILE A 496 -25.93 17.46 -14.46
CA ILE A 496 -25.14 16.71 -13.48
C ILE A 496 -25.73 15.30 -13.38
N VAL A 497 -24.95 14.29 -13.80
CA VAL A 497 -25.34 12.88 -13.71
C VAL A 497 -24.52 12.19 -12.64
N PHE A 498 -25.18 11.67 -11.60
CA PHE A 498 -24.52 11.00 -10.48
C PHE A 498 -24.87 9.51 -10.47
N TYR A 499 -23.86 8.67 -10.67
CA TYR A 499 -24.01 7.22 -10.76
C TYR A 499 -23.12 6.53 -9.71
N LEU A 500 -23.74 6.01 -8.65
CA LEU A 500 -23.02 5.24 -7.64
C LEU A 500 -22.59 3.88 -8.19
N HIS A 501 -21.42 3.41 -7.77
CA HIS A 501 -21.01 2.03 -8.03
C HIS A 501 -22.09 1.03 -7.55
N PRO A 502 -22.33 -0.10 -8.24
CA PRO A 502 -23.34 -1.11 -7.87
C PRO A 502 -23.40 -1.46 -6.37
N ASN A 503 -22.25 -1.75 -5.75
CA ASN A 503 -22.16 -2.05 -4.31
C ASN A 503 -22.56 -0.89 -3.36
N MET A 504 -22.74 0.32 -3.88
CA MET A 504 -23.14 1.52 -3.12
C MET A 504 -24.55 2.01 -3.49
N GLN A 505 -25.23 1.35 -4.44
CA GLN A 505 -26.56 1.77 -4.93
C GLN A 505 -27.62 1.82 -3.83
N GLN A 506 -27.48 0.99 -2.79
CA GLN A 506 -28.33 1.02 -1.60
C GLN A 506 -28.31 2.37 -0.84
N TYR A 507 -27.32 3.24 -1.11
CA TYR A 507 -27.18 4.56 -0.51
C TYR A 507 -27.60 5.71 -1.45
N SER A 508 -28.14 5.41 -2.63
CA SER A 508 -28.53 6.41 -3.63
C SER A 508 -29.50 7.46 -3.09
N SER A 509 -30.44 7.07 -2.23
CA SER A 509 -31.42 7.97 -1.61
C SER A 509 -30.81 9.07 -0.75
N PHE A 510 -29.59 8.90 -0.22
CA PHE A 510 -28.92 9.92 0.60
C PHE A 510 -28.33 11.08 -0.22
N PHE A 511 -28.21 10.92 -1.53
CA PHE A 511 -27.66 11.93 -2.45
C PHE A 511 -28.75 12.64 -3.27
N SER A 512 -30.02 12.54 -2.85
CA SER A 512 -31.12 13.18 -3.57
C SER A 512 -31.00 14.70 -3.54
N ASN A 513 -30.80 15.31 -4.71
CA ASN A 513 -30.85 16.75 -4.93
C ASN A 513 -31.60 17.00 -6.25
N HIS A 514 -32.53 17.96 -6.28
CA HIS A 514 -33.31 18.29 -7.48
C HIS A 514 -32.46 18.76 -8.66
N ASP A 515 -31.29 19.33 -8.40
CA ASP A 515 -30.35 19.80 -9.43
C ASP A 515 -29.44 18.68 -9.96
N VAL A 516 -29.55 17.45 -9.44
CA VAL A 516 -28.68 16.32 -9.79
C VAL A 516 -29.50 15.11 -10.21
N LYS A 517 -29.20 14.60 -11.40
CA LYS A 517 -29.82 13.38 -11.92
C LYS A 517 -29.13 12.15 -11.36
N MET A 518 -29.77 11.54 -10.38
CA MET A 518 -29.40 10.22 -9.88
C MET A 518 -29.76 9.15 -10.90
N VAL A 519 -28.82 8.26 -11.23
CA VAL A 519 -29.05 7.10 -12.10
C VAL A 519 -28.95 5.82 -11.28
N LEU A 520 -30.01 5.02 -11.32
CA LEU A 520 -30.07 3.73 -10.62
C LEU A 520 -29.52 2.60 -11.49
N GLN A 521 -29.02 1.56 -10.85
CA GLN A 521 -28.50 0.38 -11.55
C GLN A 521 -29.60 -0.27 -12.41
N GLY A 522 -29.29 -0.48 -13.70
CA GLY A 522 -30.18 -1.11 -14.67
C GLY A 522 -31.03 -0.12 -15.49
N GLU A 523 -31.09 1.16 -15.12
CA GLU A 523 -31.82 2.17 -15.91
C GLU A 523 -31.10 2.54 -17.21
N ILE A 524 -29.77 2.70 -17.14
CA ILE A 524 -28.92 3.14 -18.26
C ILE A 524 -27.61 2.35 -18.23
N ASP A 525 -27.13 1.94 -19.40
CA ASP A 525 -25.80 1.36 -19.58
C ASP A 525 -24.71 2.40 -19.28
N VAL A 526 -23.74 2.04 -18.42
CA VAL A 526 -22.60 2.89 -18.06
C VAL A 526 -21.76 3.26 -19.30
N GLN A 527 -21.61 2.36 -20.28
CA GLN A 527 -20.89 2.67 -21.53
C GLN A 527 -21.55 3.80 -22.31
N LYS A 528 -22.89 3.86 -22.29
CA LYS A 528 -23.64 4.97 -22.89
C LYS A 528 -23.36 6.28 -22.17
N LEU A 529 -23.37 6.28 -20.83
CA LEU A 529 -23.06 7.48 -20.03
C LEU A 529 -21.64 8.01 -20.31
N ILE A 530 -20.65 7.13 -20.43
CA ILE A 530 -19.26 7.49 -20.79
C ILE A 530 -19.22 8.17 -22.17
N LYS A 531 -19.93 7.61 -23.15
CA LYS A 531 -19.92 8.14 -24.53
C LYS A 531 -20.67 9.46 -24.65
N GLU A 532 -21.78 9.66 -23.95
CA GLU A 532 -22.58 10.89 -24.02
C GLU A 532 -21.99 12.05 -23.19
N SER A 533 -21.25 11.78 -22.10
CA SER A 533 -20.69 12.81 -21.21
C SER A 533 -19.49 13.56 -21.78
N ARG A 534 -19.30 14.82 -21.36
CA ARG A 534 -18.16 15.66 -21.75
C ARG A 534 -17.02 15.69 -20.73
N VAL A 535 -17.34 15.52 -19.45
CA VAL A 535 -16.35 15.50 -18.37
C VAL A 535 -16.75 14.45 -17.33
N MET A 536 -15.76 13.79 -16.74
CA MET A 536 -15.95 12.80 -15.70
C MET A 536 -15.28 13.23 -14.40
N ILE A 537 -16.01 13.10 -13.29
CA ILE A 537 -15.48 13.20 -11.93
C ILE A 537 -15.55 11.80 -11.32
N THR A 538 -14.41 11.26 -10.93
CA THR A 538 -14.30 9.94 -10.30
C THR A 538 -13.13 9.95 -9.32
N ASP A 539 -12.72 8.82 -8.76
CA ASP A 539 -11.63 8.76 -7.77
C ASP A 539 -10.54 7.76 -8.16
N TYR A 540 -10.82 6.46 -8.11
CA TYR A 540 -9.86 5.39 -8.41
C TYR A 540 -10.42 4.37 -9.41
N SER A 541 -11.45 4.77 -10.16
CA SER A 541 -12.18 3.89 -11.05
C SER A 541 -11.37 3.61 -12.33
N SER A 542 -11.33 2.34 -12.75
CA SER A 542 -10.76 1.97 -14.05
C SER A 542 -11.59 2.48 -15.24
N VAL A 543 -12.86 2.85 -15.00
CA VAL A 543 -13.74 3.46 -16.02
C VAL A 543 -13.20 4.81 -16.53
N ALA A 544 -12.38 5.48 -15.71
CA ALA A 544 -11.71 6.71 -16.09
C ALA A 544 -10.82 6.55 -17.33
N PHE A 545 -10.20 5.38 -17.51
CA PHE A 545 -9.37 5.11 -18.69
C PHE A 545 -10.23 5.07 -19.96
N ASP A 546 -11.37 4.36 -19.94
CA ASP A 546 -12.32 4.33 -21.05
C ASP A 546 -12.76 5.76 -21.45
N PHE A 547 -13.04 6.61 -20.46
CA PHE A 547 -13.42 8.01 -20.70
C PHE A 547 -12.29 8.84 -21.30
N ALA A 548 -11.08 8.73 -20.75
CA ALA A 548 -9.92 9.47 -21.24
C ALA A 548 -9.46 9.00 -22.62
N PHE A 549 -9.66 7.72 -22.98
CA PHE A 549 -9.37 7.20 -24.31
C PHE A 549 -10.26 7.79 -25.41
N LEU A 550 -11.40 8.38 -25.05
CA LEU A 550 -12.23 9.21 -25.94
C LEU A 550 -11.73 10.66 -26.06
N ASP A 551 -10.53 10.96 -25.55
CA ASP A 551 -9.91 12.29 -25.54
C ASP A 551 -10.75 13.33 -24.77
N LYS A 552 -11.37 12.88 -23.67
CA LYS A 552 -12.21 13.71 -22.79
C LYS A 552 -11.58 13.92 -21.41
N PRO A 553 -11.79 15.08 -20.77
CA PRO A 553 -11.20 15.42 -19.47
C PRO A 553 -11.76 14.58 -18.31
N VAL A 554 -10.85 14.14 -17.43
CA VAL A 554 -11.16 13.42 -16.19
C VAL A 554 -10.58 14.17 -15.01
N ILE A 555 -11.37 14.32 -13.94
CA ILE A 555 -10.94 14.81 -12.63
C ILE A 555 -11.03 13.66 -11.63
N TYR A 556 -9.90 13.30 -11.01
CA TYR A 556 -9.79 12.29 -9.97
C TYR A 556 -9.84 12.94 -8.57
N TYR A 557 -10.96 12.80 -7.87
CA TYR A 557 -11.17 13.30 -6.52
C TYR A 557 -10.70 12.29 -5.46
N GLN A 558 -9.41 12.32 -5.14
CA GLN A 558 -8.72 11.33 -4.30
C GLN A 558 -8.41 11.88 -2.90
N PHE A 559 -9.43 11.98 -2.04
CA PHE A 559 -9.27 12.49 -0.66
C PHE A 559 -8.83 11.42 0.35
N ASP A 560 -8.95 10.12 0.03
CA ASP A 560 -8.71 8.99 0.95
C ASP A 560 -7.68 7.96 0.43
N GLN A 561 -6.68 8.43 -0.32
CA GLN A 561 -5.76 7.57 -1.10
C GLN A 561 -5.00 6.55 -0.25
N GLU A 562 -4.44 6.96 0.89
CA GLU A 562 -3.71 6.06 1.79
C GLU A 562 -4.59 4.91 2.29
N ARG A 563 -5.84 5.21 2.65
CA ARG A 563 -6.80 4.22 3.14
C ARG A 563 -7.25 3.29 2.01
N PHE A 564 -7.50 3.83 0.82
CA PHE A 564 -8.01 3.07 -0.32
C PHE A 564 -6.98 2.12 -0.94
N LEU A 565 -5.73 2.57 -1.09
CA LEU A 565 -4.64 1.75 -1.64
C LEU A 565 -4.05 0.79 -0.60
N GLY A 566 -4.09 1.17 0.67
CA GLY A 566 -3.51 0.40 1.77
C GLY A 566 -2.01 0.19 1.63
N LYS A 567 -1.47 -0.80 2.37
CA LYS A 567 -0.02 -1.02 2.50
C LYS A 567 0.71 -1.40 1.21
N GLU A 568 0.00 -1.97 0.24
CA GLU A 568 0.60 -2.45 -1.03
C GLU A 568 0.59 -1.39 -2.13
N GLY A 569 -0.14 -0.28 -1.94
CA GLY A 569 -0.14 0.84 -2.88
C GLY A 569 -0.83 0.54 -4.21
N SER A 570 -0.46 1.34 -5.21
CA SER A 570 -0.84 1.20 -6.62
C SER A 570 0.26 0.50 -7.41
N HIS A 571 -0.07 -0.17 -8.52
CA HIS A 571 0.95 -0.56 -9.52
C HIS A 571 1.41 0.63 -10.36
N LEU A 572 0.56 1.66 -10.50
CA LEU A 572 0.83 2.87 -11.27
C LEU A 572 1.40 3.97 -10.37
N ASP A 573 2.25 4.82 -10.94
CA ASP A 573 2.50 6.14 -10.36
C ASP A 573 1.32 7.04 -10.72
N LEU A 574 0.33 7.12 -9.82
CA LEU A 574 -0.97 7.74 -10.12
C LEU A 574 -0.83 9.15 -10.72
N GLU A 575 0.02 9.99 -10.16
CA GLU A 575 0.22 11.39 -10.57
C GLU A 575 0.86 11.55 -11.95
N ARG A 576 1.69 10.59 -12.37
CA ARG A 576 2.37 10.62 -13.67
C ARG A 576 1.65 9.82 -14.75
N GLU A 577 0.92 8.79 -14.35
CA GLU A 577 0.37 7.78 -15.26
C GLU A 577 -1.15 7.84 -15.40
N LEU A 578 -1.91 8.41 -14.43
CA LEU A 578 -3.35 8.53 -14.60
C LEU A 578 -3.69 9.56 -15.70
N PRO A 579 -4.62 9.24 -16.62
CA PRO A 579 -5.00 10.11 -17.71
C PRO A 579 -6.06 11.16 -17.27
N GLY A 580 -5.69 12.01 -16.32
CA GLY A 580 -6.56 13.07 -15.78
C GLY A 580 -5.91 13.84 -14.63
N ASP A 581 -6.59 14.88 -14.16
CA ASP A 581 -6.10 15.75 -13.09
C ASP A 581 -6.49 15.19 -11.72
N ILE A 582 -5.54 15.07 -10.80
CA ILE A 582 -5.78 14.56 -9.44
C ILE A 582 -5.93 15.72 -8.46
N VAL A 583 -7.01 15.70 -7.68
CA VAL A 583 -7.32 16.70 -6.65
C VAL A 583 -7.74 16.00 -5.35
N SER A 584 -7.34 16.55 -4.21
CA SER A 584 -7.63 15.99 -2.89
C SER A 584 -8.68 16.79 -2.09
N ASN A 585 -8.99 18.02 -2.52
CA ASN A 585 -9.96 18.90 -1.86
C ASN A 585 -11.00 19.44 -2.85
N GLU A 586 -12.11 19.95 -2.30
CA GLU A 586 -13.27 20.39 -3.06
C GLU A 586 -13.02 21.69 -3.85
N GLU A 587 -12.27 22.63 -3.29
CA GLU A 587 -11.98 23.92 -3.93
C GLU A 587 -11.17 23.73 -5.21
N ASP A 588 -10.11 22.92 -5.15
CA ASP A 588 -9.30 22.58 -6.32
C ASP A 588 -10.10 21.80 -7.37
N LEU A 589 -11.02 20.92 -6.94
CA LEU A 589 -11.92 20.21 -7.85
C LEU A 589 -12.80 21.18 -8.63
N ILE A 590 -13.48 22.10 -7.92
CA ILE A 590 -14.38 23.08 -8.55
C ILE A 590 -13.60 23.99 -9.49
N LYS A 591 -12.43 24.47 -9.07
CA LYS A 591 -11.56 25.28 -9.90
C LYS A 591 -11.15 24.55 -11.19
N LYS A 592 -10.70 23.29 -11.08
CA LYS A 592 -10.34 22.48 -12.25
C LYS A 592 -11.53 22.23 -13.18
N PHE A 593 -12.72 21.99 -12.61
CA PHE A 593 -13.93 21.84 -13.38
C PHE A 593 -14.30 23.12 -14.16
N GLN A 594 -14.16 24.29 -13.53
CA GLN A 594 -14.36 25.59 -14.17
C GLN A 594 -13.35 25.83 -15.29
N ASP A 595 -12.05 25.55 -15.06
CA ASP A 595 -11.00 25.66 -16.07
C ASP A 595 -11.31 24.80 -17.31
N ILE A 596 -11.75 23.55 -17.09
CA ILE A 596 -12.16 22.62 -18.16
C ILE A 596 -13.37 23.17 -18.93
N THR A 597 -14.36 23.71 -18.23
CA THR A 597 -15.59 24.25 -18.83
C THR A 597 -15.28 25.49 -19.68
N GLN A 598 -14.46 26.40 -19.18
CA GLN A 598 -13.99 27.59 -19.90
C GLN A 598 -13.18 27.21 -21.16
N ASN A 599 -12.43 26.11 -21.09
CA ASN A 599 -11.70 25.56 -22.24
C ASN A 599 -12.56 24.65 -23.14
N ASN A 600 -13.89 24.83 -23.16
CA ASN A 600 -14.83 24.06 -23.99
C ASN A 600 -14.70 22.53 -23.84
N PHE A 601 -14.42 22.04 -22.63
CA PHE A 601 -14.25 20.62 -22.31
C PHE A 601 -13.10 19.93 -23.07
N GLN A 602 -12.12 20.69 -23.54
CA GLN A 602 -10.94 20.10 -24.17
C GLN A 602 -9.99 19.51 -23.13
N ILE A 603 -9.49 18.31 -23.40
CA ILE A 603 -8.45 17.68 -22.61
C ILE A 603 -7.16 18.49 -22.67
N SER A 604 -6.45 18.61 -21.53
CA SER A 604 -5.19 19.34 -21.47
C SER A 604 -4.11 18.64 -22.30
N SER A 605 -3.15 19.41 -22.83
CA SER A 605 -2.05 18.85 -23.62
C SER A 605 -1.21 17.82 -22.84
N GLU A 606 -1.13 17.97 -21.52
CA GLU A 606 -0.43 17.01 -20.66
C GLU A 606 -1.20 15.71 -20.53
N ASN A 607 -2.50 15.77 -20.22
CA ASN A 607 -3.35 14.58 -20.11
C ASN A 607 -3.48 13.86 -21.46
N GLN A 608 -3.49 14.59 -22.58
CA GLN A 608 -3.44 14.00 -23.92
C GLN A 608 -2.15 13.19 -24.14
N LYS A 609 -0.99 13.69 -23.69
CA LYS A 609 0.27 12.94 -23.78
C LYS A 609 0.23 11.67 -22.93
N ARG A 610 -0.37 11.72 -21.74
CA ARG A 610 -0.56 10.54 -20.86
C ARG A 610 -1.46 9.50 -21.54
N VAL A 611 -2.59 9.92 -22.10
CA VAL A 611 -3.50 9.06 -22.88
C VAL A 611 -2.78 8.38 -24.05
N ASN A 612 -2.07 9.17 -24.87
CA ASN A 612 -1.37 8.67 -26.06
C ASN A 612 -0.24 7.69 -25.71
N LYS A 613 0.37 7.82 -24.52
CA LYS A 613 1.40 6.90 -24.03
C LYS A 613 0.82 5.57 -23.58
N LEU A 614 -0.41 5.57 -23.04
CA LEU A 614 -1.08 4.37 -22.54
C LEU A 614 -1.68 3.55 -23.69
N LEU A 615 -2.42 4.20 -24.57
CA LEU A 615 -3.24 3.52 -25.56
C LEU A 615 -2.50 3.30 -26.88
N LYS A 616 -2.28 2.02 -27.22
CA LYS A 616 -1.61 1.64 -28.47
C LYS A 616 -2.55 1.59 -29.69
N TYR A 617 -3.80 1.18 -29.48
CA TYR A 617 -4.75 0.96 -30.57
C TYR A 617 -6.06 1.74 -30.33
N LYS A 618 -6.44 2.57 -31.32
CA LYS A 618 -7.74 3.29 -31.42
C LYS A 618 -8.53 2.87 -32.67
N ASP A 619 -8.13 1.78 -33.32
CA ASP A 619 -8.57 1.38 -34.67
C ASP A 619 -9.85 0.53 -34.70
N ALA A 620 -10.49 0.29 -33.55
CA ALA A 620 -11.67 -0.58 -33.40
C ALA A 620 -11.50 -2.01 -33.97
N LYS A 621 -10.27 -2.55 -33.91
CA LYS A 621 -9.94 -3.94 -34.30
C LYS A 621 -9.50 -4.80 -33.10
N ASN A 622 -9.98 -4.47 -31.91
CA ASN A 622 -9.58 -5.14 -30.67
C ASN A 622 -10.11 -6.58 -30.64
N CYS A 623 -11.36 -6.81 -31.03
CA CYS A 623 -11.93 -8.17 -31.10
C CYS A 623 -11.20 -9.05 -32.12
N GLU A 624 -10.84 -8.50 -33.28
CA GLU A 624 -10.06 -9.22 -34.31
C GLU A 624 -8.68 -9.65 -33.76
N ARG A 625 -7.99 -8.76 -33.04
CA ARG A 625 -6.70 -9.08 -32.39
C ARG A 625 -6.85 -10.16 -31.32
N ILE A 626 -7.91 -10.10 -30.50
CA ILE A 626 -8.20 -11.12 -29.48
C ILE A 626 -8.46 -12.48 -30.15
N TYR A 627 -9.30 -12.50 -31.18
CA TYR A 627 -9.61 -13.70 -31.96
C TYR A 627 -8.34 -14.35 -32.52
N ASN A 628 -7.50 -13.55 -33.21
CA ASN A 628 -6.24 -14.00 -33.77
C ASN A 628 -5.25 -14.49 -32.70
N ALA A 629 -5.20 -13.83 -31.54
CA ALA A 629 -4.35 -14.23 -30.42
C ALA A 629 -4.78 -15.59 -29.84
N ALA A 630 -6.08 -15.84 -29.68
CA ALA A 630 -6.60 -17.10 -29.17
C ALA A 630 -6.36 -18.26 -30.14
N GLN A 631 -6.60 -18.05 -31.44
CA GLN A 631 -6.45 -19.08 -32.45
C GLN A 631 -4.98 -19.50 -32.66
N ASN A 632 -4.06 -18.52 -32.69
CA ASN A 632 -2.64 -18.77 -32.96
C ASN A 632 -1.82 -19.20 -31.73
N TYR A 633 -2.42 -19.22 -30.53
CA TYR A 633 -1.69 -19.58 -29.32
C TYR A 633 -1.32 -21.07 -29.30
N LYS A 634 -0.02 -21.36 -29.41
CA LYS A 634 0.56 -22.71 -29.42
C LYS A 634 1.59 -22.96 -28.30
N VAL A 635 1.89 -21.98 -27.46
CA VAL A 635 3.07 -22.04 -26.57
C VAL A 635 2.87 -23.04 -25.43
N LYS A 636 3.74 -24.05 -25.36
CA LYS A 636 3.96 -24.86 -24.15
C LYS A 636 5.06 -24.17 -23.33
N LEU A 637 4.70 -23.63 -22.16
CA LEU A 637 5.69 -23.12 -21.20
C LEU A 637 6.80 -24.16 -20.96
N SER A 638 8.06 -23.73 -20.98
CA SER A 638 9.20 -24.60 -20.67
C SER A 638 9.06 -25.18 -19.25
N ILE A 639 9.60 -26.37 -19.01
CA ILE A 639 9.57 -27.01 -17.69
C ILE A 639 10.18 -26.08 -16.62
N ALA A 640 11.24 -25.35 -16.98
CA ALA A 640 11.87 -24.37 -16.10
C ALA A 640 10.94 -23.19 -15.75
N GLN A 641 10.19 -22.65 -16.73
CA GLN A 641 9.18 -21.60 -16.47
C GLN A 641 8.08 -22.13 -15.56
N LYS A 642 7.52 -23.32 -15.84
CA LYS A 642 6.49 -23.95 -14.99
C LYS A 642 6.96 -24.18 -13.55
N ILE A 643 8.22 -24.57 -13.35
CA ILE A 643 8.79 -24.77 -12.01
C ILE A 643 8.98 -23.43 -11.30
N ARG A 644 9.51 -22.39 -11.98
CA ARG A 644 9.76 -21.08 -11.36
C ARG A 644 8.48 -20.37 -10.92
N SER A 645 7.42 -20.45 -11.72
CA SER A 645 6.12 -19.86 -11.44
C SER A 645 5.34 -20.62 -10.35
N ALA A 646 5.69 -21.89 -10.07
CA ALA A 646 4.99 -22.67 -9.07
C ALA A 646 5.20 -22.12 -7.65
N GLU A 647 4.11 -21.93 -6.90
CA GLU A 647 4.13 -21.41 -5.52
C GLU A 647 5.06 -22.23 -4.59
N LYS A 648 5.20 -23.54 -4.83
CA LYS A 648 6.14 -24.43 -4.13
C LYS A 648 7.60 -24.02 -4.31
N TYR A 649 8.00 -23.71 -5.54
CA TYR A 649 9.36 -23.27 -5.83
C TYR A 649 9.64 -21.93 -5.17
N ARG A 650 8.71 -20.98 -5.24
CA ARG A 650 8.86 -19.65 -4.59
C ARG A 650 9.06 -19.78 -3.08
N LYS A 651 8.30 -20.64 -2.40
CA LYS A 651 8.49 -20.92 -0.97
C LYS A 651 9.80 -21.65 -0.67
N GLY A 652 10.16 -22.65 -1.48
CA GLY A 652 11.44 -23.37 -1.36
C GLY A 652 12.65 -22.45 -1.59
N TYR A 653 12.59 -21.59 -2.60
CA TYR A 653 13.59 -20.56 -2.87
C TYR A 653 13.70 -19.55 -1.73
N ASN A 654 12.58 -19.09 -1.17
CA ASN A 654 12.58 -18.21 -0.01
C ASN A 654 13.20 -18.88 1.22
N PHE A 655 12.99 -20.18 1.42
CA PHE A 655 13.66 -20.95 2.47
C PHE A 655 15.16 -21.07 2.20
N PHE A 656 15.56 -21.44 0.97
CA PHE A 656 16.96 -21.52 0.56
C PHE A 656 17.68 -20.18 0.72
N ARG A 657 17.05 -19.06 0.34
CA ARG A 657 17.58 -17.69 0.48
C ARG A 657 17.82 -17.29 1.94
N ARG A 658 17.08 -17.88 2.88
CA ARG A 658 17.28 -17.69 4.34
C ARG A 658 18.29 -18.67 4.94
N SER A 659 18.76 -19.65 4.18
CA SER A 659 19.73 -20.65 4.66
C SER A 659 21.16 -20.11 4.65
N ASN A 660 22.00 -20.68 5.52
CA ASN A 660 23.43 -20.35 5.58
C ASN A 660 24.21 -20.76 4.31
N PHE A 661 23.63 -21.60 3.45
CA PHE A 661 24.23 -22.06 2.20
C PHE A 661 24.03 -21.10 1.02
N TYR A 662 23.13 -20.12 1.14
CA TYR A 662 22.79 -19.21 0.05
C TYR A 662 23.99 -18.39 -0.43
N PHE A 663 24.61 -17.63 0.47
CA PHE A 663 25.74 -16.75 0.13
C PHE A 663 26.97 -17.52 -0.39
N PRO A 664 27.38 -18.67 0.19
CA PRO A 664 28.39 -19.53 -0.41
C PRO A 664 28.05 -19.95 -1.84
N THR A 665 26.82 -20.40 -2.10
CA THR A 665 26.36 -20.82 -3.43
C THR A 665 26.42 -19.65 -4.42
N MET A 666 25.88 -18.48 -4.03
CA MET A 666 25.90 -17.29 -4.88
C MET A 666 27.33 -16.79 -5.16
N LYS A 667 28.26 -16.94 -4.21
CA LYS A 667 29.67 -16.60 -4.41
C LYS A 667 30.32 -17.51 -5.46
N VAL A 668 29.97 -18.80 -5.48
CA VAL A 668 30.42 -19.74 -6.53
C VAL A 668 29.79 -19.37 -7.86
N LEU A 669 28.47 -19.15 -7.92
CA LEU A 669 27.80 -18.71 -9.15
C LEU A 669 28.35 -17.40 -9.69
N TYR A 670 28.64 -16.41 -8.84
CA TYR A 670 29.28 -15.17 -9.24
C TYR A 670 30.65 -15.39 -9.90
N LYS A 671 31.47 -16.32 -9.37
CA LYS A 671 32.75 -16.69 -10.01
C LYS A 671 32.53 -17.31 -11.38
N ILE A 672 31.50 -18.15 -11.54
CA ILE A 672 31.13 -18.74 -12.84
C ILE A 672 30.67 -17.65 -13.81
N PHE A 673 29.80 -16.74 -13.37
CA PHE A 673 29.32 -15.63 -14.21
C PHE A 673 30.43 -14.69 -14.65
N LYS A 674 31.51 -14.53 -13.87
CA LYS A 674 32.69 -13.73 -14.27
C LYS A 674 33.43 -14.29 -15.49
N ILE A 675 33.20 -15.56 -15.87
CA ILE A 675 33.78 -16.17 -17.08
C ILE A 675 33.05 -15.67 -18.33
N LEU A 676 31.78 -15.28 -18.20
CA LEU A 676 30.99 -14.78 -19.32
C LEU A 676 31.55 -13.44 -19.85
N PRO A 677 31.30 -13.10 -21.13
CA PRO A 677 31.70 -11.82 -21.71
C PRO A 677 31.18 -10.63 -20.90
N LEU A 678 32.03 -9.62 -20.72
CA LEU A 678 31.62 -8.33 -20.19
C LEU A 678 30.78 -7.63 -21.26
N LYS A 679 29.65 -7.07 -20.86
CA LYS A 679 28.74 -6.32 -21.72
C LYS A 679 28.68 -4.86 -21.28
N GLU A 680 28.41 -3.98 -22.23
CA GLU A 680 28.24 -2.55 -21.99
C GLU A 680 26.88 -2.28 -21.32
N ARG A 681 26.85 -2.56 -20.02
CA ARG A 681 25.69 -2.48 -19.14
C ARG A 681 25.99 -1.60 -17.96
N TYR A 682 24.93 -0.98 -17.44
CA TYR A 682 25.00 -0.01 -16.35
C TYR A 682 24.18 -0.53 -15.16
N VAL A 683 24.84 -0.89 -14.07
CA VAL A 683 24.17 -1.35 -12.84
C VAL A 683 24.10 -0.21 -11.84
N PHE A 684 22.89 0.15 -11.43
CA PHE A 684 22.60 1.18 -10.45
C PHE A 684 22.05 0.58 -9.15
N GLU A 685 22.47 1.11 -8.00
CA GLU A 685 21.91 0.76 -6.69
C GLU A 685 21.93 1.99 -5.79
N SER A 686 20.83 2.25 -5.08
CA SER A 686 20.74 3.32 -4.08
C SER A 686 20.22 2.79 -2.75
N GLY A 687 20.77 3.28 -1.64
CA GLY A 687 20.31 2.93 -0.29
C GLY A 687 20.40 1.43 0.01
N VAL A 688 21.39 0.72 -0.53
CA VAL A 688 21.51 -0.75 -0.38
C VAL A 688 20.33 -1.50 -1.02
N GLY A 689 19.81 -0.97 -2.13
CA GLY A 689 18.73 -1.56 -2.94
C GLY A 689 17.33 -1.32 -2.40
N VAL A 690 17.15 -0.48 -1.38
CA VAL A 690 15.82 -0.15 -0.82
C VAL A 690 15.24 1.15 -1.39
N GLN A 691 16.02 1.87 -2.20
CA GLN A 691 15.67 3.18 -2.73
C GLN A 691 15.86 3.28 -4.26
N TYR A 692 14.95 4.03 -4.90
CA TYR A 692 15.12 4.66 -6.20
C TYR A 692 15.19 6.17 -5.96
N SER A 693 16.36 6.67 -5.59
CA SER A 693 16.56 8.06 -5.15
C SER A 693 18.03 8.44 -5.21
N ASP A 694 18.33 9.69 -4.82
CA ASP A 694 19.68 10.22 -4.64
C ASP A 694 20.47 10.28 -5.97
N SER A 695 21.79 10.50 -5.90
CA SER A 695 22.61 10.75 -7.09
C SER A 695 22.59 9.60 -8.12
N PRO A 696 22.54 8.31 -7.74
CA PRO A 696 22.40 7.22 -8.71
C PRO A 696 21.14 7.35 -9.58
N ARG A 697 20.03 7.87 -9.04
CA ARG A 697 18.76 8.05 -9.78
C ARG A 697 18.97 9.09 -10.88
N VAL A 698 19.49 10.24 -10.51
CA VAL A 698 19.60 11.36 -11.45
C VAL A 698 20.66 11.07 -12.54
N ILE A 699 21.74 10.38 -12.20
CA ILE A 699 22.73 9.89 -13.19
C ILE A 699 22.07 8.94 -14.19
N TYR A 700 21.30 7.98 -13.70
CA TYR A 700 20.58 7.02 -14.54
C TYR A 700 19.55 7.70 -15.46
N GLU A 701 18.73 8.61 -14.93
CA GLU A 701 17.74 9.34 -15.72
C GLU A 701 18.41 10.22 -16.78
N LYS A 702 19.53 10.88 -16.43
CA LYS A 702 20.33 11.65 -17.38
C LYS A 702 20.98 10.77 -18.44
N LEU A 703 21.51 9.60 -18.06
CA LEU A 703 22.09 8.63 -19.01
C LEU A 703 21.06 8.22 -20.05
N LEU A 704 19.84 7.91 -19.65
CA LEU A 704 18.79 7.49 -20.59
C LEU A 704 18.26 8.62 -21.46
N LYS A 705 18.37 9.88 -21.02
CA LYS A 705 18.11 11.05 -21.87
C LYS A 705 19.19 11.21 -22.96
N ILE A 706 20.44 10.89 -22.65
CA ILE A 706 21.58 11.04 -23.59
C ILE A 706 21.74 9.80 -24.49
N LYS A 707 21.55 8.60 -23.93
CA LYS A 707 21.68 7.30 -24.60
C LYS A 707 20.43 6.44 -24.29
N PRO A 708 19.32 6.64 -25.01
CA PRO A 708 18.07 5.93 -24.77
C PRO A 708 18.16 4.40 -24.86
N ASP A 709 19.09 3.89 -25.68
CA ASP A 709 19.31 2.45 -25.89
C ASP A 709 20.26 1.81 -24.87
N ALA A 710 20.65 2.53 -23.80
CA ALA A 710 21.55 1.99 -22.78
C ALA A 710 20.89 0.83 -22.01
N GLU A 711 21.58 -0.32 -21.93
CA GLU A 711 21.10 -1.47 -21.13
C GLU A 711 21.34 -1.19 -19.63
N CYS A 712 20.35 -0.56 -19.01
CA CYS A 712 20.35 -0.21 -17.60
C CYS A 712 19.70 -1.31 -16.73
N ILE A 713 20.35 -1.61 -15.62
CA ILE A 713 19.87 -2.56 -14.60
C ILE A 713 19.82 -1.84 -13.26
N TRP A 714 18.65 -1.84 -12.63
CA TRP A 714 18.47 -1.24 -11.32
C TRP A 714 18.29 -2.31 -10.23
N SER A 715 19.12 -2.25 -9.20
CA SER A 715 18.99 -3.10 -8.00
C SER A 715 17.95 -2.52 -7.04
N TYR A 716 16.76 -3.12 -6.97
CA TYR A 716 15.66 -2.66 -6.12
C TYR A 716 14.92 -3.81 -5.44
N ASP A 717 14.68 -3.71 -4.14
CA ASP A 717 14.00 -4.74 -3.35
C ASP A 717 12.47 -4.60 -3.34
N LYS A 718 11.94 -3.43 -3.74
CA LYS A 718 10.49 -3.24 -3.94
C LYS A 718 10.08 -3.71 -5.33
N THR A 719 8.83 -4.14 -5.46
CA THR A 719 8.17 -4.40 -6.75
C THR A 719 7.67 -3.12 -7.41
N SER A 720 8.28 -1.98 -7.08
CA SER A 720 7.84 -0.68 -7.60
C SER A 720 8.66 -0.39 -8.85
N PHE A 721 7.93 0.01 -9.89
CA PHE A 721 8.46 0.26 -11.22
C PHE A 721 9.41 1.48 -11.26
N ILE A 722 10.37 1.48 -12.19
CA ILE A 722 11.36 2.54 -12.41
C ILE A 722 11.34 2.97 -13.89
N HIS A 723 11.02 4.25 -14.18
CA HIS A 723 10.98 4.77 -15.56
C HIS A 723 12.39 4.95 -16.17
N PRO A 724 12.56 4.80 -17.50
CA PRO A 724 11.58 4.34 -18.48
C PRO A 724 11.32 2.83 -18.41
N LEU A 725 10.23 2.43 -19.07
CA LEU A 725 9.66 1.08 -19.08
C LEU A 725 10.64 -0.01 -19.56
N THR A 726 11.76 0.35 -20.20
CA THR A 726 12.77 -0.57 -20.71
C THR A 726 13.81 -0.99 -19.67
N THR A 727 13.84 -0.36 -18.49
CA THR A 727 14.86 -0.63 -17.47
C THR A 727 14.59 -1.91 -16.72
N LYS A 728 15.60 -2.78 -16.65
CA LYS A 728 15.47 -4.05 -15.94
C LYS A 728 15.68 -3.86 -14.44
N VAL A 729 14.62 -4.06 -13.66
CA VAL A 729 14.70 -4.09 -12.19
C VAL A 729 15.08 -5.49 -11.72
N VAL A 730 16.10 -5.59 -10.87
CA VAL A 730 16.54 -6.86 -10.28
C VAL A 730 16.51 -6.79 -8.77
N LYS A 731 15.92 -7.82 -8.14
CA LYS A 731 15.90 -7.91 -6.69
C LYS A 731 17.32 -8.05 -6.16
N ARG A 732 17.68 -7.24 -5.16
CA ARG A 732 19.04 -7.26 -4.60
C ARG A 732 19.38 -8.64 -4.05
N LEU A 733 20.62 -9.08 -4.21
CA LEU A 733 21.10 -10.40 -3.79
C LEU A 733 20.35 -11.60 -4.43
N SER A 734 19.57 -11.42 -5.51
CA SER A 734 19.05 -12.53 -6.32
C SER A 734 20.14 -13.15 -7.21
N PRO A 735 19.95 -14.36 -7.78
CA PRO A 735 20.87 -14.91 -8.77
C PRO A 735 21.14 -13.96 -9.94
N GLU A 736 20.11 -13.25 -10.41
CA GLU A 736 20.21 -12.26 -11.48
C GLU A 736 21.07 -11.06 -11.08
N TYR A 737 20.94 -10.58 -9.83
CA TYR A 737 21.80 -9.53 -9.29
C TYR A 737 23.29 -9.92 -9.36
N TYR A 738 23.65 -11.15 -9.00
CA TYR A 738 25.03 -11.63 -9.13
C TYR A 738 25.47 -11.73 -10.60
N TYR A 739 24.58 -12.19 -11.49
CA TYR A 739 24.86 -12.24 -12.93
C TYR A 739 25.14 -10.86 -13.52
N TYR A 740 24.30 -9.86 -13.22
CA TYR A 740 24.47 -8.51 -13.76
C TYR A 740 25.69 -7.81 -13.17
N LEU A 741 25.97 -7.95 -11.87
CA LEU A 741 27.24 -7.46 -11.33
C LEU A 741 28.44 -8.08 -12.04
N ALA A 742 28.45 -9.40 -12.26
CA ALA A 742 29.58 -10.09 -12.88
C ALA A 742 29.82 -9.74 -14.36
N THR A 743 28.77 -9.33 -15.09
CA THR A 743 28.78 -9.14 -16.54
C THR A 743 28.71 -7.69 -17.01
N SER A 744 28.53 -6.71 -16.11
CA SER A 744 28.36 -5.30 -16.48
C SER A 744 29.65 -4.47 -16.44
N LYS A 745 29.83 -3.58 -17.42
CA LYS A 745 30.97 -2.66 -17.54
C LYS A 745 30.92 -1.54 -16.50
N TYR A 746 29.75 -1.01 -16.14
CA TYR A 746 29.63 0.12 -15.21
C TYR A 746 28.80 -0.23 -13.97
N TRP A 747 29.30 0.16 -12.80
CA TRP A 747 28.63 0.05 -11.50
C TRP A 747 28.49 1.45 -10.89
N VAL A 748 27.29 1.85 -10.48
CA VAL A 748 26.99 3.15 -9.86
C VAL A 748 26.27 2.94 -8.53
N ASN A 749 26.78 3.51 -7.43
CA ASN A 749 26.20 3.36 -6.09
C ASN A 749 26.54 4.57 -5.19
N ASN A 750 25.64 4.93 -4.28
CA ASN A 750 25.85 5.96 -3.24
C ASN A 750 26.30 5.40 -1.88
N GLN A 751 26.27 4.09 -1.77
CA GLN A 751 26.77 3.26 -0.68
C GLN A 751 27.73 2.23 -1.30
N ASN A 752 27.86 1.06 -0.68
CA ASN A 752 28.77 0.03 -1.16
C ASN A 752 28.04 -1.22 -1.63
N PHE A 753 28.44 -1.73 -2.80
CA PHE A 753 28.11 -3.09 -3.21
C PHE A 753 28.70 -4.12 -2.22
N PRO A 754 28.18 -5.36 -2.17
CA PRO A 754 28.64 -6.36 -1.22
C PRO A 754 30.15 -6.63 -1.30
N THR A 755 30.88 -6.30 -0.23
CA THR A 755 32.36 -6.33 -0.23
C THR A 755 32.95 -7.75 -0.30
N TYR A 756 32.15 -8.81 -0.12
CA TYR A 756 32.60 -10.19 -0.35
C TYR A 756 32.69 -10.56 -1.84
N LEU A 757 32.12 -9.73 -2.73
CA LEU A 757 32.30 -9.79 -4.17
C LEU A 757 33.51 -8.94 -4.58
N SER A 758 34.02 -9.19 -5.78
CA SER A 758 35.11 -8.39 -6.35
C SER A 758 34.81 -8.09 -7.80
N LYS A 759 34.78 -6.80 -8.13
CA LYS A 759 34.60 -6.32 -9.51
C LYS A 759 35.66 -6.88 -10.46
N ARG A 760 35.39 -6.85 -11.76
CA ARG A 760 36.41 -7.18 -12.77
C ARG A 760 37.34 -5.97 -12.97
N LYS A 761 38.57 -6.20 -13.43
CA LYS A 761 39.52 -5.11 -13.70
C LYS A 761 38.95 -4.10 -14.72
N LYS A 762 38.28 -4.61 -15.76
CA LYS A 762 37.60 -3.83 -16.82
C LYS A 762 36.24 -3.23 -16.41
N THR A 763 35.77 -3.46 -15.18
CA THR A 763 34.52 -2.85 -14.67
C THR A 763 34.86 -1.52 -13.98
N SER A 764 34.19 -0.45 -14.38
CA SER A 764 34.29 0.89 -13.79
C SER A 764 33.24 1.05 -12.68
N TYR A 765 33.69 1.35 -11.46
CA TYR A 765 32.81 1.61 -10.32
C TYR A 765 32.85 3.10 -9.93
N LEU A 766 31.74 3.79 -10.18
CA LEU A 766 31.44 5.14 -9.72
C LEU A 766 30.75 5.12 -8.34
N GLN A 767 31.43 5.67 -7.33
CA GLN A 767 30.90 5.90 -5.98
C GLN A 767 30.40 7.35 -5.90
N THR A 768 29.11 7.56 -5.61
CA THR A 768 28.57 8.92 -5.48
C THR A 768 28.64 9.46 -4.06
N TRP A 769 28.81 8.59 -3.06
CA TRP A 769 28.58 8.92 -1.65
C TRP A 769 27.20 9.58 -1.43
N HIS A 770 26.99 10.22 -0.29
CA HIS A 770 25.65 10.70 0.12
C HIS A 770 25.64 12.06 0.83
N GLY A 771 26.66 12.90 0.63
CA GLY A 771 26.63 14.29 1.09
C GLY A 771 27.98 14.85 1.54
N THR A 772 28.04 16.17 1.64
CA THR A 772 29.22 16.89 2.14
C THR A 772 29.44 16.58 3.63
N PRO A 773 30.66 16.21 4.04
CA PRO A 773 30.93 15.79 5.41
C PRO A 773 30.94 16.98 6.38
N LEU A 774 30.01 16.96 7.34
CA LEU A 774 30.06 17.86 8.51
C LEU A 774 30.90 17.24 9.65
N LYS A 775 30.61 15.97 9.97
CA LYS A 775 31.24 15.24 11.07
C LYS A 775 32.50 14.52 10.59
N LYS A 776 33.52 14.40 11.45
CA LYS A 776 34.69 13.54 11.17
C LYS A 776 34.28 12.09 10.92
N MET A 777 34.92 11.46 9.94
CA MET A 777 34.58 10.10 9.51
C MET A 777 35.81 9.20 9.45
N LEU A 778 35.58 7.91 9.73
CA LEU A 778 36.54 6.82 9.47
C LEU A 778 37.95 7.09 10.01
N PHE A 779 38.95 7.25 9.13
CA PHE A 779 40.34 7.39 9.53
C PHE A 779 40.68 8.76 10.15
N ASP A 780 39.78 9.73 10.07
CA ASP A 780 39.93 11.03 10.75
C ASP A 780 39.34 11.02 12.18
N LEU A 781 38.75 9.90 12.60
CA LEU A 781 38.33 9.68 13.99
C LEU A 781 39.49 9.11 14.81
N LYS A 782 39.67 9.63 16.04
CA LYS A 782 40.65 9.09 16.99
C LYS A 782 40.30 7.65 17.39
N GLU A 783 39.02 7.37 17.64
CA GLU A 783 38.50 6.04 17.95
C GLU A 783 37.14 5.80 17.26
N ILE A 784 36.90 4.55 16.82
CA ILE A 784 35.65 4.14 16.15
C ILE A 784 34.82 3.27 17.10
N TYR A 785 33.92 3.88 17.86
CA TYR A 785 32.99 3.19 18.76
C TYR A 785 31.74 2.66 18.03
N GLY A 786 31.11 1.62 18.58
CA GLY A 786 29.78 1.15 18.18
C GLY A 786 29.69 0.42 16.83
N ARG A 787 30.81 -0.05 16.27
CA ARG A 787 30.86 -0.82 15.01
C ARG A 787 31.32 -2.26 15.24
N GLU A 788 30.85 -3.18 14.41
CA GLU A 788 31.23 -4.59 14.48
C GLU A 788 32.73 -4.82 14.21
N LYS A 789 33.28 -5.91 14.76
CA LYS A 789 34.64 -6.36 14.47
C LYS A 789 34.86 -6.49 12.95
N GLY A 790 35.94 -5.89 12.46
CA GLY A 790 36.31 -5.90 11.04
C GLY A 790 35.62 -4.85 10.15
N TYR A 791 34.89 -3.89 10.73
CA TYR A 791 34.30 -2.77 9.98
C TYR A 791 35.33 -2.03 9.11
N ILE A 792 36.48 -1.65 9.67
CA ILE A 792 37.56 -0.96 8.95
C ILE A 792 38.01 -1.77 7.73
N LYS A 793 38.28 -3.07 7.90
CA LYS A 793 38.66 -3.98 6.79
C LYS A 793 37.60 -4.02 5.68
N ARG A 794 36.31 -3.96 6.03
CA ARG A 794 35.22 -3.90 5.03
C ARG A 794 35.24 -2.57 4.27
N VAL A 795 35.48 -1.46 4.96
CA VAL A 795 35.58 -0.14 4.33
C VAL A 795 36.79 -0.08 3.40
N GLU A 796 37.97 -0.55 3.83
CA GLU A 796 39.15 -0.64 2.97
C GLU A 796 38.89 -1.48 1.71
N LYS A 797 38.22 -2.63 1.88
CA LYS A 797 37.86 -3.50 0.75
C LYS A 797 36.82 -2.88 -0.18
N ALA A 798 35.92 -2.05 0.34
CA ALA A 798 34.97 -1.30 -0.47
C ALA A 798 35.69 -0.21 -1.27
N LYS A 799 36.50 0.62 -0.58
CA LYS A 799 37.31 1.67 -1.16
C LYS A 799 38.20 1.18 -2.30
N ASN A 800 38.89 0.05 -2.10
CA ASN A 800 39.78 -0.53 -3.11
C ASN A 800 39.05 -0.99 -4.40
N GLN A 801 37.72 -0.98 -4.41
CA GLN A 801 36.93 -1.27 -5.60
C GLN A 801 36.44 -0.01 -6.31
N TRP A 802 36.57 1.19 -5.74
CA TRP A 802 36.11 2.41 -6.40
C TRP A 802 37.10 2.87 -7.48
N ASN A 803 36.58 3.13 -8.68
CA ASN A 803 37.34 3.78 -9.75
C ASN A 803 37.22 5.30 -9.69
N TYR A 804 36.06 5.80 -9.26
CA TYR A 804 35.77 7.23 -9.16
C TYR A 804 34.96 7.48 -7.88
N LEU A 805 35.20 8.62 -7.23
CA LEU A 805 34.40 9.13 -6.11
C LEU A 805 33.89 10.53 -6.44
N ILE A 806 32.58 10.78 -6.35
CA ILE A 806 32.02 12.13 -6.55
C ILE A 806 32.24 13.00 -5.31
N SER A 807 32.51 14.27 -5.55
CA SER A 807 32.56 15.33 -4.54
C SER A 807 31.77 16.55 -5.01
N GLN A 808 31.11 17.22 -4.07
CA GLN A 808 30.33 18.42 -4.35
C GLN A 808 31.20 19.67 -4.50
N ASN A 809 32.31 19.73 -3.76
CA ASN A 809 33.15 20.91 -3.61
C ASN A 809 34.55 20.54 -3.08
N SER A 810 35.48 21.48 -3.16
CA SER A 810 36.88 21.31 -2.73
C SER A 810 37.05 20.95 -1.26
N TYR A 811 36.17 21.43 -0.40
CA TYR A 811 36.16 21.08 1.02
C TYR A 811 35.84 19.59 1.22
N ALA A 812 34.80 19.06 0.55
CA ALA A 812 34.46 17.65 0.59
C ALA A 812 35.59 16.80 -0.03
N THR A 813 36.20 17.26 -1.13
CA THR A 813 37.34 16.59 -1.79
C THR A 813 38.49 16.40 -0.82
N LYS A 814 38.88 17.48 -0.10
CA LYS A 814 39.96 17.44 0.91
C LYS A 814 39.68 16.42 2.01
N HIS A 815 38.46 16.40 2.55
CA HIS A 815 38.12 15.51 3.66
C HIS A 815 37.89 14.06 3.22
N PHE A 816 37.39 13.82 2.01
CA PHE A 816 37.29 12.46 1.47
C PHE A 816 38.67 11.82 1.23
N ARG A 817 39.67 12.60 0.80
CA ARG A 817 41.05 12.12 0.68
C ARG A 817 41.57 11.54 1.99
N THR A 818 41.40 12.27 3.11
CA THR A 818 41.91 11.86 4.42
C THR A 818 41.04 10.78 5.08
N ALA A 819 39.73 11.02 5.15
CA ALA A 819 38.80 10.15 5.85
C ALA A 819 38.73 8.74 5.25
N PHE A 820 38.81 8.62 3.91
CA PHE A 820 38.81 7.32 3.23
C PHE A 820 40.22 6.79 2.93
N ARG A 821 41.27 7.62 3.02
CA ARG A 821 42.60 7.33 2.46
C ARG A 821 42.50 6.86 1.01
N TYR A 822 41.80 7.65 0.20
CA TYR A 822 41.49 7.32 -1.18
C TYR A 822 42.45 8.03 -2.13
N ASP A 823 43.29 7.26 -2.80
CA ASP A 823 44.29 7.77 -3.74
C ASP A 823 43.78 7.84 -5.19
N GLY A 824 42.61 7.28 -5.46
CA GLY A 824 42.01 7.30 -6.80
C GLY A 824 41.40 8.66 -7.20
N PRO A 825 40.83 8.75 -8.41
CA PRO A 825 40.18 9.96 -8.91
C PRO A 825 38.96 10.39 -8.09
N ILE A 826 38.97 11.64 -7.62
CA ILE A 826 37.79 12.31 -7.04
C ILE A 826 37.27 13.31 -8.07
N LEU A 827 35.99 13.20 -8.43
CA LEU A 827 35.30 14.02 -9.42
C LEU A 827 34.55 15.13 -8.70
N GLU A 828 35.12 16.33 -8.68
CA GLU A 828 34.49 17.52 -8.11
C GLU A 828 33.56 18.17 -9.15
N GLU A 829 32.31 17.72 -9.20
CA GLU A 829 31.37 18.08 -10.28
C GLU A 829 30.00 18.56 -9.78
N GLY A 830 29.85 18.75 -8.46
CA GLY A 830 28.56 18.89 -7.80
C GLY A 830 27.90 17.54 -7.50
N TYR A 831 26.74 17.55 -6.84
CA TYR A 831 25.96 16.34 -6.62
C TYR A 831 24.80 16.22 -7.62
N PRO A 832 24.73 15.13 -8.41
CA PRO A 832 23.63 14.87 -9.32
C PRO A 832 22.24 14.95 -8.69
N ARG A 833 22.07 14.56 -7.41
CA ARG A 833 20.77 14.68 -6.73
C ARG A 833 20.28 16.13 -6.60
N ASN A 834 21.19 17.10 -6.55
CA ASN A 834 20.85 18.52 -6.39
C ASN A 834 20.49 19.18 -7.73
N ASP A 835 20.69 18.51 -8.88
CA ASP A 835 20.31 19.07 -10.19
C ASP A 835 18.83 19.46 -10.23
N ILE A 836 17.98 18.73 -9.51
CA ILE A 836 16.53 18.98 -9.43
C ILE A 836 16.19 20.34 -8.78
N LEU A 837 17.08 20.88 -7.94
CA LEU A 837 16.88 22.13 -7.22
C LEU A 837 17.09 23.35 -8.12
N VAL A 838 17.63 23.16 -9.34
CA VAL A 838 17.98 24.22 -10.28
C VAL A 838 17.25 24.01 -11.60
N ASN A 839 16.42 24.98 -12.01
CA ASN A 839 15.76 25.02 -13.33
C ASN A 839 15.04 23.72 -13.76
N ASN A 840 14.37 23.04 -12.83
CA ASN A 840 13.65 21.80 -13.13
C ASN A 840 12.26 22.08 -13.73
N PRO A 841 11.97 21.67 -14.99
CA PRO A 841 10.66 21.85 -15.60
C PRO A 841 9.56 21.02 -14.95
N GLU A 842 9.91 19.95 -14.20
CA GLU A 842 8.94 19.11 -13.49
C GLU A 842 8.66 19.60 -12.06
N LYS A 843 9.21 20.76 -11.65
CA LYS A 843 9.09 21.26 -10.27
C LYS A 843 7.63 21.33 -9.81
N ASP A 844 6.76 21.97 -10.57
CA ASP A 844 5.37 22.19 -10.15
C ASP A 844 4.57 20.89 -10.05
N LEU A 845 4.85 19.93 -10.94
CA LEU A 845 4.25 18.58 -10.90
C LEU A 845 4.70 17.80 -9.65
N ILE A 846 5.96 17.93 -9.26
CA ILE A 846 6.48 17.27 -8.04
C ILE A 846 5.85 17.90 -6.80
N ILE A 847 5.74 19.23 -6.76
CA ILE A 847 5.10 19.95 -5.66
C ILE A 847 3.63 19.57 -5.56
N SER A 848 2.88 19.56 -6.68
CA SER A 848 1.46 19.17 -6.68
C SER A 848 1.27 17.74 -6.19
N LYS A 849 2.11 16.80 -6.64
CA LYS A 849 2.12 15.41 -6.18
C LYS A 849 2.33 15.30 -4.68
N ILE A 850 3.28 16.03 -4.11
CA ILE A 850 3.52 15.98 -2.66
C ILE A 850 2.34 16.58 -1.90
N ARG A 851 1.83 17.72 -2.35
CA ARG A 851 0.67 18.39 -1.73
C ARG A 851 -0.57 17.50 -1.77
N ASN A 852 -0.86 16.83 -2.88
CA ASN A 852 -1.96 15.88 -2.99
C ASN A 852 -1.79 14.70 -2.04
N ASN A 853 -0.63 14.05 -2.06
CA ASN A 853 -0.36 12.88 -1.21
C ASN A 853 -0.52 13.17 0.29
N TYR A 854 -0.19 14.39 0.72
CA TYR A 854 -0.29 14.81 2.12
C TYR A 854 -1.48 15.74 2.42
N SER A 855 -2.39 15.94 1.45
CA SER A 855 -3.56 16.84 1.57
C SER A 855 -3.20 18.26 2.04
N ILE A 856 -2.11 18.82 1.52
CA ILE A 856 -1.61 20.16 1.84
C ILE A 856 -2.31 21.19 0.93
N PRO A 857 -3.04 22.18 1.47
CA PRO A 857 -3.68 23.23 0.67
C PRO A 857 -2.65 24.03 -0.14
N SER A 858 -2.97 24.41 -1.38
CA SER A 858 -2.06 25.18 -2.25
C SER A 858 -1.69 26.56 -1.69
N SER A 859 -2.56 27.14 -0.86
CA SER A 859 -2.39 28.48 -0.26
C SER A 859 -1.35 28.51 0.86
N LYS A 860 -1.01 27.37 1.48
CA LYS A 860 -0.10 27.32 2.63
C LYS A 860 1.37 27.23 2.23
N LYS A 861 2.20 28.00 2.95
CA LYS A 861 3.67 27.94 2.94
C LYS A 861 4.17 26.72 3.73
N ILE A 862 5.41 26.30 3.47
CA ILE A 862 5.96 25.05 3.98
C ILE A 862 7.21 25.30 4.83
N ILE A 863 7.21 24.76 6.04
CA ILE A 863 8.39 24.69 6.91
C ILE A 863 8.81 23.23 7.00
N LEU A 864 10.07 22.92 6.69
CA LEU A 864 10.61 21.57 6.81
C LEU A 864 11.51 21.47 8.02
N TYR A 865 11.15 20.64 9.00
CA TYR A 865 11.99 20.32 10.15
C TYR A 865 12.72 18.98 9.95
N ALA A 866 14.05 19.05 9.80
CA ALA A 866 14.92 17.91 9.51
C ALA A 866 16.11 17.82 10.50
N PRO A 867 15.88 17.41 11.75
CA PRO A 867 16.93 17.27 12.76
C PRO A 867 17.81 16.03 12.53
N THR A 868 19.03 16.06 13.05
CA THR A 868 19.93 14.89 13.07
C THR A 868 19.63 13.94 14.24
N PHE A 869 20.05 12.68 14.10
CA PHE A 869 19.88 11.68 15.16
C PHE A 869 20.75 11.97 16.40
N ARG A 870 20.27 11.55 17.57
CA ARG A 870 20.98 11.57 18.85
C ARG A 870 21.14 10.15 19.41
N ASP A 871 22.25 9.90 20.09
CA ASP A 871 22.61 8.57 20.63
C ASP A 871 21.97 8.27 22.01
N THR A 872 20.85 8.92 22.34
CA THR A 872 20.33 8.96 23.73
C THR A 872 19.56 7.72 24.17
N LYS A 873 19.03 6.88 23.26
CA LYS A 873 18.45 5.55 23.55
C LYS A 873 18.21 4.74 22.26
N LYS A 874 18.64 3.47 22.23
CA LYS A 874 18.49 2.55 21.08
C LYS A 874 17.41 1.51 21.36
N VAL A 875 16.34 1.49 20.56
CA VAL A 875 15.28 0.47 20.60
C VAL A 875 15.20 -0.19 19.22
N GLU A 876 15.31 -1.51 19.17
CA GLU A 876 15.21 -2.30 17.92
C GLU A 876 16.08 -1.79 16.74
N ASN A 877 17.33 -1.37 17.04
CA ASN A 877 18.30 -0.79 16.08
C ASN A 877 17.99 0.63 15.56
N LYS A 878 17.00 1.35 16.10
CA LYS A 878 16.74 2.77 15.81
C LYS A 878 16.86 3.64 17.08
N PHE A 879 17.15 4.91 16.90
CA PHE A 879 17.20 5.89 18.01
C PHE A 879 15.84 6.56 18.22
N GLU A 880 15.49 6.86 19.47
CA GLU A 880 14.26 7.57 19.82
C GLU A 880 14.28 9.02 19.31
N SER A 881 13.14 9.54 18.87
CA SER A 881 12.99 10.93 18.40
C SER A 881 12.56 11.82 19.56
N ASP A 882 13.49 12.60 20.10
CA ASP A 882 13.19 13.64 21.09
C ASP A 882 12.80 14.93 20.34
N ILE A 883 11.51 15.10 20.08
CA ILE A 883 10.97 16.27 19.36
C ILE A 883 10.82 17.41 20.34
N LYS A 884 11.54 18.51 20.11
CA LYS A 884 11.53 19.70 20.97
C LYS A 884 10.54 20.78 20.56
N ILE A 885 9.91 20.66 19.38
CA ILE A 885 8.93 21.62 18.89
C ILE A 885 7.56 21.29 19.47
N ASP A 886 6.93 22.28 20.11
CA ASP A 886 5.55 22.25 20.57
C ASP A 886 4.58 22.43 19.39
N PHE A 887 3.82 21.38 19.08
CA PHE A 887 2.85 21.39 17.98
C PHE A 887 1.63 22.27 18.28
N ALA A 888 1.23 22.39 19.54
CA ALA A 888 0.07 23.18 19.93
C ALA A 888 0.34 24.67 19.69
N GLU A 889 1.49 25.13 20.18
CA GLU A 889 1.91 26.52 19.99
C GLU A 889 2.23 26.81 18.52
N PHE A 890 2.85 25.88 17.79
CA PHE A 890 3.05 26.03 16.34
C PHE A 890 1.72 26.18 15.60
N ASN A 891 0.76 25.29 15.85
CA ASN A 891 -0.54 25.32 15.19
C ASN A 891 -1.30 26.62 15.49
N LYS A 892 -1.27 27.07 16.75
CA LYS A 892 -1.93 28.31 17.16
C LYS A 892 -1.34 29.55 16.48
N ARG A 893 -0.01 29.62 16.36
CA ARG A 893 0.68 30.82 15.83
C ARG A 893 0.78 30.83 14.30
N PHE A 894 1.02 29.66 13.69
CA PHE A 894 1.38 29.53 12.28
C PHE A 894 0.43 28.64 11.47
N GLY A 895 -0.51 27.93 12.10
CA GLY A 895 -1.28 26.87 11.45
C GLY A 895 -2.18 27.33 10.31
N GLU A 896 -2.53 28.63 10.23
CA GLU A 896 -3.31 29.19 9.11
C GLU A 896 -2.45 29.47 7.87
N GLU A 897 -1.20 29.90 8.05
CA GLU A 897 -0.29 30.29 6.95
C GLU A 897 0.66 29.15 6.53
N TYR A 898 1.15 28.38 7.51
CA TYR A 898 2.20 27.39 7.33
C TYR A 898 1.74 25.96 7.61
N VAL A 899 2.43 25.01 6.97
CA VAL A 899 2.44 23.59 7.33
C VAL A 899 3.87 23.18 7.70
N LEU A 900 4.02 22.54 8.86
CA LEU A 900 5.26 21.97 9.37
C LEU A 900 5.41 20.51 8.92
N LEU A 901 6.42 20.25 8.10
CA LEU A 901 6.79 18.92 7.64
C LEU A 901 7.89 18.34 8.53
N MET A 902 7.61 17.22 9.17
CA MET A 902 8.53 16.52 10.06
C MET A 902 9.29 15.44 9.28
N ARG A 903 10.61 15.61 9.11
CA ARG A 903 11.49 14.69 8.37
C ARG A 903 12.58 14.12 9.28
N MET A 904 12.27 13.03 9.97
CA MET A 904 13.25 12.36 10.84
C MET A 904 14.31 11.62 10.03
N HIS A 905 15.53 11.61 10.56
CA HIS A 905 16.64 10.91 9.93
C HIS A 905 16.38 9.39 9.84
N VAL A 906 16.87 8.72 8.79
CA VAL A 906 16.61 7.30 8.50
C VAL A 906 17.05 6.33 9.62
N THR A 907 17.95 6.77 10.50
CA THR A 907 18.44 5.99 11.66
C THR A 907 17.60 6.20 12.92
N MET A 908 16.63 7.12 12.89
CA MET A 908 15.69 7.39 13.99
C MET A 908 14.39 6.62 13.81
N ASN A 909 13.62 6.51 14.89
CA ASN A 909 12.23 6.12 14.80
C ASN A 909 11.47 7.19 14.00
N SER A 910 11.01 6.82 12.82
CA SER A 910 10.27 7.68 11.88
C SER A 910 8.78 7.72 12.19
N ASN A 911 8.29 6.87 13.09
CA ASN A 911 6.90 6.84 13.51
C ASN A 911 6.69 7.88 14.62
N ILE A 912 6.60 9.15 14.23
CA ILE A 912 6.17 10.22 15.11
C ILE A 912 4.64 10.16 15.22
N GLU A 913 4.14 10.16 16.44
CA GLU A 913 2.71 10.31 16.72
C GLU A 913 2.39 11.81 16.79
N ILE A 914 1.61 12.30 15.81
CA ILE A 914 1.11 13.66 15.76
C ILE A 914 -0.36 13.62 16.21
N PRO A 915 -0.75 14.37 17.26
CA PRO A 915 -2.15 14.45 17.70
C PRO A 915 -3.08 14.83 16.55
N GLU A 916 -4.28 14.22 16.48
CA GLU A 916 -5.24 14.43 15.37
C GLU A 916 -5.57 15.91 15.14
N GLU A 917 -5.67 16.69 16.21
CA GLU A 917 -5.94 18.14 16.17
C GLU A 917 -4.89 18.95 15.38
N TYR A 918 -3.65 18.45 15.27
CA TYR A 918 -2.56 19.13 14.58
C TYR A 918 -2.22 18.54 13.21
N LYS A 919 -2.85 17.44 12.78
CA LYS A 919 -2.51 16.78 11.50
C LYS A 919 -2.74 17.64 10.25
N LYS A 920 -3.53 18.70 10.37
CA LYS A 920 -3.75 19.68 9.28
C LYS A 920 -2.58 20.66 9.10
N SER A 921 -1.80 20.90 10.15
CA SER A 921 -0.71 21.89 10.17
C SER A 921 0.66 21.25 10.46
N VAL A 922 0.71 20.01 10.93
CA VAL A 922 1.93 19.25 11.19
C VAL A 922 1.82 17.88 10.53
N ILE A 923 2.75 17.55 9.64
CA ILE A 923 2.70 16.34 8.81
C ILE A 923 4.01 15.57 8.91
N ASN A 924 3.93 14.27 9.20
CA ASN A 924 5.11 13.41 9.19
C ASN A 924 5.44 12.94 7.77
N VAL A 925 6.52 13.48 7.21
CA VAL A 925 7.02 13.15 5.87
C VAL A 925 8.26 12.25 5.92
N SER A 926 8.56 11.61 7.05
CA SER A 926 9.76 10.77 7.23
C SER A 926 9.82 9.54 6.31
N ALA A 927 8.66 9.10 5.79
CA ALA A 927 8.57 7.98 4.85
C ALA A 927 8.79 8.39 3.38
N TYR A 928 8.76 9.71 3.08
CA TYR A 928 8.91 10.19 1.70
C TYR A 928 10.28 9.78 1.11
N PRO A 929 10.41 9.33 -0.15
CA PRO A 929 11.67 8.74 -0.62
C PRO A 929 12.84 9.71 -0.67
N ASP A 930 12.65 10.88 -1.28
CA ASP A 930 13.72 11.81 -1.63
C ASP A 930 13.49 13.18 -0.97
N ILE A 931 14.50 13.67 -0.23
CA ILE A 931 14.38 14.95 0.47
C ILE A 931 14.52 16.14 -0.48
N GLN A 932 15.19 15.96 -1.63
CA GLN A 932 15.34 17.02 -2.63
C GLN A 932 13.98 17.45 -3.19
N ASP A 933 13.04 16.51 -3.39
CA ASP A 933 11.69 16.84 -3.81
C ASP A 933 10.95 17.70 -2.76
N LEU A 934 11.15 17.42 -1.46
CA LEU A 934 10.57 18.21 -0.38
C LEU A 934 11.12 19.64 -0.37
N PHE A 935 12.43 19.80 -0.60
CA PHE A 935 13.08 21.11 -0.65
C PHE A 935 12.46 22.04 -1.69
N LEU A 936 11.96 21.52 -2.83
CA LEU A 936 11.37 22.33 -3.89
C LEU A 936 10.19 23.18 -3.39
N MET A 937 9.36 22.63 -2.51
CA MET A 937 8.22 23.34 -1.91
C MET A 937 8.54 23.99 -0.55
N THR A 938 9.64 23.65 0.10
CA THR A 938 10.02 24.22 1.40
C THR A 938 10.39 25.69 1.26
N ASP A 939 9.76 26.54 2.06
CA ASP A 939 10.08 27.96 2.18
C ASP A 939 11.15 28.19 3.25
N ILE A 940 11.02 27.49 4.39
CA ILE A 940 11.96 27.58 5.53
C ILE A 940 12.47 26.19 5.90
N LEU A 941 13.80 26.00 5.94
CA LEU A 941 14.41 24.80 6.50
C LEU A 941 14.77 25.03 7.97
N ILE A 942 14.25 24.19 8.86
CA ILE A 942 14.71 24.10 10.25
C ILE A 942 15.55 22.82 10.38
N THR A 943 16.82 22.95 10.73
CA THR A 943 17.74 21.81 10.92
C THR A 943 18.72 22.09 12.05
N ASP A 944 19.68 21.20 12.24
CA ASP A 944 20.74 21.32 13.25
C ASP A 944 22.09 20.96 12.60
N TYR A 945 22.82 19.98 13.12
CA TYR A 945 24.10 19.48 12.63
C TYR A 945 23.96 18.51 11.44
N SER A 946 23.12 18.84 10.48
CA SER A 946 22.80 18.00 9.34
C SER A 946 23.55 18.42 8.09
N SER A 947 24.02 17.45 7.30
CA SER A 947 24.61 17.74 5.98
C SER A 947 23.60 18.26 4.97
N VAL A 948 22.30 18.18 5.26
CA VAL A 948 21.24 18.66 4.36
C VAL A 948 21.29 20.18 4.15
N MET A 949 21.91 20.94 5.06
CA MET A 949 22.11 22.39 4.88
C MET A 949 22.94 22.72 3.64
N PHE A 950 23.90 21.86 3.27
CA PHE A 950 24.72 22.06 2.07
C PHE A 950 23.90 21.90 0.79
N ASP A 951 22.95 20.96 0.77
CA ASP A 951 22.08 20.72 -0.38
C ASP A 951 21.00 21.81 -0.48
N TYR A 952 20.38 22.19 0.65
CA TYR A 952 19.31 23.20 0.67
C TYR A 952 19.81 24.61 0.34
N ALA A 953 21.07 24.93 0.65
CA ALA A 953 21.68 26.21 0.31
C ALA A 953 21.68 26.51 -1.20
N VAL A 954 21.54 25.50 -2.07
CA VAL A 954 21.40 25.68 -3.52
C VAL A 954 20.19 26.57 -3.88
N LEU A 955 19.10 26.46 -3.11
CA LEU A 955 17.86 27.20 -3.30
C LEU A 955 17.94 28.66 -2.82
N GLU A 956 18.97 29.02 -2.04
CA GLU A 956 19.14 30.35 -1.45
C GLU A 956 17.93 30.82 -0.62
N ARG A 957 17.28 29.87 0.07
CA ARG A 957 16.14 30.10 0.97
C ARG A 957 16.56 30.10 2.44
N PRO A 958 15.78 30.73 3.34
CA PRO A 958 16.09 30.80 4.76
C PRO A 958 16.33 29.44 5.44
N ILE A 959 17.36 29.40 6.30
CA ILE A 959 17.69 28.25 7.15
C ILE A 959 17.76 28.69 8.61
N LEU A 960 17.03 27.99 9.48
CA LEU A 960 17.09 28.16 10.93
C LEU A 960 17.77 26.93 11.55
N PHE A 961 18.78 27.17 12.38
CA PHE A 961 19.55 26.13 13.06
C PHE A 961 19.07 25.98 14.50
N TYR A 962 18.14 25.06 14.74
CA TYR A 962 17.62 24.78 16.08
C TYR A 962 18.55 23.86 16.86
N ALA A 963 19.61 24.47 17.41
CA ALA A 963 20.72 23.80 18.08
C ALA A 963 20.57 23.88 19.61
N TYR A 964 19.49 23.28 20.14
CA TYR A 964 19.15 23.31 21.58
C TYR A 964 20.18 22.62 22.49
N ASP A 965 21.02 21.76 21.92
CA ASP A 965 22.03 20.95 22.60
C ASP A 965 23.45 21.24 22.11
N LEU A 966 23.71 22.43 21.56
CA LEU A 966 25.00 22.80 20.97
C LEU A 966 26.19 22.53 21.88
N GLU A 967 26.06 22.83 23.17
CA GLU A 967 27.13 22.68 24.16
C GLU A 967 27.43 21.20 24.45
N GLU A 968 26.40 20.36 24.55
CA GLU A 968 26.57 18.90 24.70
C GLU A 968 27.15 18.29 23.42
N TYR A 969 26.63 18.75 22.26
CA TYR A 969 27.03 18.27 20.94
C TYR A 969 28.51 18.56 20.63
N GLN A 970 29.00 19.76 20.97
CA GLN A 970 30.40 20.15 20.78
C GLN A 970 31.36 19.34 21.66
N ASN A 971 30.92 18.97 22.86
CA ASN A 971 31.76 18.28 23.85
C ASN A 971 31.77 16.75 23.69
N ASP A 972 30.68 16.13 23.21
CA ASP A 972 30.50 14.67 23.23
C ASP A 972 30.69 13.99 21.85
N ILE A 973 30.68 14.76 20.75
CA ILE A 973 30.49 14.18 19.41
C ILE A 973 31.71 14.39 18.53
N ARG A 974 32.14 13.27 17.91
CA ARG A 974 33.00 13.14 16.71
C ARG A 974 33.25 14.50 16.04
N GLY A 975 34.33 15.18 16.43
CA GLY A 975 34.53 16.60 16.13
C GLY A 975 34.15 17.01 14.71
N SER A 976 33.61 18.22 14.55
CA SER A 976 33.24 18.78 13.25
C SER A 976 34.46 19.13 12.40
N TYR A 977 34.33 19.05 11.09
CA TYR A 977 35.30 19.64 10.15
C TYR A 977 35.07 21.14 9.93
N LEU A 978 33.84 21.61 10.15
CA LEU A 978 33.39 22.98 9.94
C LEU A 978 33.20 23.69 11.29
N ASP A 979 33.61 24.97 11.38
CA ASP A 979 33.36 25.81 12.56
C ASP A 979 31.89 26.23 12.55
N TYR A 980 31.06 25.47 13.27
CA TYR A 980 29.60 25.52 13.17
C TYR A 980 29.04 26.91 13.46
N GLU A 981 29.45 27.54 14.56
CA GLU A 981 28.89 28.84 14.95
C GLU A 981 29.26 29.96 13.96
N LYS A 982 30.46 29.91 13.39
CA LYS A 982 30.93 30.94 12.46
C LYS A 982 30.42 30.73 11.05
N GLU A 983 30.36 29.49 10.58
CA GLU A 983 30.20 29.21 9.14
C GLU A 983 28.77 28.92 8.69
N VAL A 984 27.86 28.48 9.57
CA VAL A 984 26.49 28.13 9.13
C VAL A 984 25.74 29.34 8.56
N PRO A 985 24.97 29.17 7.46
CA PRO A 985 24.42 30.29 6.67
C PRO A 985 23.12 30.90 7.22
N GLY A 986 22.77 30.67 8.49
CA GLY A 986 21.47 31.05 9.04
C GLY A 986 21.49 31.28 10.54
N ALA A 987 20.34 31.66 11.10
CA ALA A 987 20.22 31.97 12.52
C ALA A 987 20.35 30.71 13.37
N ILE A 988 21.22 30.75 14.38
CA ILE A 988 21.36 29.70 15.38
C ILE A 988 20.46 30.05 16.56
N VAL A 989 19.50 29.19 16.86
CA VAL A 989 18.55 29.35 17.96
C VAL A 989 18.68 28.18 18.92
N LYS A 990 18.71 28.45 20.22
CA LYS A 990 18.93 27.44 21.27
C LYS A 990 17.65 27.02 21.99
N ASN A 991 16.55 27.76 21.82
CA ASN A 991 15.27 27.48 22.47
C ASN A 991 14.09 27.73 21.52
N GLN A 992 12.91 27.24 21.89
CA GLN A 992 11.70 27.32 21.06
C GLN A 992 11.19 28.76 20.88
N LYS A 993 11.32 29.61 21.91
CA LYS A 993 10.87 30.99 21.84
C LYS A 993 11.59 31.72 20.72
N ASP A 994 12.92 31.66 20.71
CA ASP A 994 13.76 32.28 19.69
C ASP A 994 13.50 31.69 18.30
N LEU A 995 13.20 30.38 18.22
CA LEU A 995 12.82 29.72 16.98
C LEU A 995 11.53 30.32 16.41
N PHE A 996 10.48 30.45 17.21
CA PHE A 996 9.19 30.98 16.75
C PHE A 996 9.25 32.49 16.46
N GLU A 997 10.02 33.26 17.24
CA GLU A 997 10.30 34.66 16.92
C GLU A 997 11.08 34.81 15.60
N SER A 998 11.96 33.86 15.27
CA SER A 998 12.65 33.85 13.98
C SER A 998 11.73 33.49 12.81
N ILE A 999 10.67 32.71 13.04
CA ILE A 999 9.65 32.39 12.00
C ILE A 999 8.74 33.61 11.77
N ASP A 1000 8.29 34.28 12.83
CA ASP A 1000 7.52 35.52 12.71
C ASP A 1000 8.26 36.60 11.90
N ASN A 1001 9.57 36.72 12.11
CA ASN A 1001 10.42 37.74 11.47
C ASN A 1001 11.29 37.14 10.35
N ILE A 1002 10.77 36.15 9.63
CA ILE A 1002 11.57 35.41 8.64
C ILE A 1002 12.13 36.30 7.52
N GLU A 1003 11.40 37.35 7.12
CA GLU A 1003 11.82 38.31 6.10
C GLU A 1003 13.09 39.08 6.52
N ASP A 1004 13.16 39.52 7.78
CA ASP A 1004 14.34 40.17 8.34
C ASP A 1004 15.53 39.21 8.46
N ILE A 1005 15.26 37.96 8.84
CA ILE A 1005 16.28 36.90 8.88
C ILE A 1005 16.83 36.64 7.48
N GLU A 1006 15.97 36.57 6.46
CA GLU A 1006 16.37 36.37 5.08
C GLU A 1006 17.31 37.51 4.63
N ILE A 1007 16.94 38.76 4.86
CA ILE A 1007 17.77 39.93 4.53
C ILE A 1007 19.12 39.87 5.26
N LYS A 1008 19.09 39.60 6.57
CA LYS A 1008 20.29 39.58 7.42
C LYS A 1008 21.30 38.50 7.00
N TYR A 1009 20.82 37.32 6.59
CA TYR A 1009 21.69 36.18 6.28
C TYR A 1009 21.93 35.95 4.78
N LYS A 1010 21.30 36.73 3.89
CA LYS A 1010 21.42 36.59 2.43
C LYS A 1010 22.85 36.50 1.92
N SER A 1011 23.73 37.40 2.35
CA SER A 1011 25.13 37.42 1.93
C SER A 1011 25.91 36.21 2.46
N LYS A 1012 25.66 35.80 3.70
CA LYS A 1012 26.26 34.62 4.32
C LYS A 1012 25.83 33.34 3.60
N LEU A 1013 24.55 33.22 3.26
CA LEU A 1013 24.00 32.11 2.49
C LEU A 1013 24.55 32.05 1.07
N SER A 1014 24.67 33.19 0.39
CA SER A 1014 25.27 33.28 -0.96
C SER A 1014 26.73 32.82 -0.93
N ASN A 1015 27.53 33.28 0.03
CA ASN A 1015 28.92 32.86 0.21
C ASN A 1015 29.04 31.38 0.56
N PHE A 1016 28.12 30.87 1.39
CA PHE A 1016 28.06 29.46 1.74
C PHE A 1016 27.75 28.58 0.51
N LYS A 1017 26.79 28.98 -0.34
CA LYS A 1017 26.51 28.33 -1.62
C LYS A 1017 27.73 28.34 -2.54
N GLN A 1018 28.40 29.48 -2.71
CA GLN A 1018 29.61 29.56 -3.53
C GLN A 1018 30.74 28.65 -3.02
N LYS A 1019 30.90 28.51 -1.69
CA LYS A 1019 31.92 27.66 -1.08
C LYS A 1019 31.60 26.17 -1.17
N TYR A 1020 30.34 25.79 -0.92
CA TYR A 1020 29.95 24.39 -0.71
C TYR A 1020 29.11 23.77 -1.84
N ALA A 1021 28.54 24.56 -2.73
CA ALA A 1021 27.76 24.08 -3.87
C ALA A 1021 28.06 24.87 -5.17
N PRO A 1022 29.34 25.19 -5.51
CA PRO A 1022 29.67 26.02 -6.68
C PRO A 1022 29.28 25.39 -8.02
N LEU A 1023 29.19 24.05 -8.07
CA LEU A 1023 28.90 23.27 -9.27
C LEU A 1023 27.51 22.60 -9.23
N ASP A 1024 26.66 22.91 -8.24
CA ASP A 1024 25.26 22.47 -8.26
C ASP A 1024 24.43 23.43 -9.13
N ASP A 1025 24.69 23.38 -10.43
CA ASP A 1025 24.16 24.28 -11.47
C ASP A 1025 23.09 23.63 -12.35
N GLY A 1026 22.56 22.47 -11.93
CA GLY A 1026 21.61 21.67 -12.72
C GLY A 1026 22.24 20.72 -13.73
N ASN A 1027 23.58 20.66 -13.81
CA ASN A 1027 24.30 19.88 -14.82
C ASN A 1027 25.30 18.87 -14.24
N ALA A 1028 25.28 18.60 -12.94
CA ALA A 1028 26.22 17.66 -12.31
C ALA A 1028 26.05 16.24 -12.86
N ALA A 1029 24.81 15.77 -13.04
CA ALA A 1029 24.54 14.46 -13.63
C ALA A 1029 25.07 14.37 -15.08
N LYS A 1030 24.93 15.45 -15.87
CA LYS A 1030 25.41 15.49 -17.26
C LYS A 1030 26.93 15.33 -17.31
N ARG A 1031 27.66 16.15 -16.53
CA ARG A 1031 29.13 16.08 -16.44
C ARG A 1031 29.63 14.69 -16.05
N ILE A 1032 28.96 14.05 -15.08
CA ILE A 1032 29.32 12.71 -14.63
C ILE A 1032 29.07 11.64 -15.70
N VAL A 1033 27.91 11.69 -16.37
CA VAL A 1033 27.60 10.74 -17.46
C VAL A 1033 28.64 10.84 -18.58
N GLU A 1034 28.93 12.06 -19.02
CA GLU A 1034 29.89 12.32 -20.10
C GLU A 1034 31.33 11.89 -19.72
N LYS A 1035 31.78 12.16 -18.49
CA LYS A 1035 33.14 11.83 -18.04
C LYS A 1035 33.38 10.36 -17.71
N VAL A 1036 32.34 9.60 -17.31
CA VAL A 1036 32.53 8.27 -16.71
C VAL A 1036 31.79 7.16 -17.45
N LEU A 1037 30.59 7.43 -17.97
CA LEU A 1037 29.68 6.40 -18.48
C LEU A 1037 29.63 6.31 -20.01
N LEU A 1038 30.17 7.32 -20.69
CA LEU A 1038 30.28 7.37 -22.15
C LEU A 1038 31.73 7.23 -22.66
N ASP A 1039 32.68 7.05 -21.74
CA ASP A 1039 34.12 6.84 -22.02
C ASP A 1039 34.47 5.36 -22.29
#